data_AF-A0AA46Z0M2-F1
#
_entry.id   AF-A0AA46Z0M2-F1
#
_cell.length_a   1.000
_cell.length_b   1.000
_cell.length_c   1.000
_cell.angle_alpha   90.00
_cell.angle_beta   90.00
_cell.angle_gamma   90.00
#
_symmetry.space_group_name_H-M   'P 1'
#
loop_
_entity.id
_entity.type
_entity.pdbx_description
1 polymer ?
#
loop_
_entity_poly.entity_id
_entity_poly.type
_entity_poly.pdbx_seq_one_letter_code
_entity_poly.pdbx_strand_id
1 'polypeptide(L)'
;MIHYKIIILLLLAWSPWDLVLPCPSICTSGLQNDDFDILMKKIRDGVAENPNIDKALELYDDVQGCFIDIDYARRDRTNWMPLIHVDRLYDFVFAYTHPKNSYYQNEDLYHKIVKGLEYWHHRNPHCNNWWYNQIAEPQKLGILLIQMRVGKRQIPEVLETKVLQRMRKDGGHPARWTGANRTDIALHWIYRACLQKNDVDLKTAVENVYSPLSYTVKEGFQHDNSYFQHGVQLYIGGYGDEILKGVTQVALYTKGTKYALDDERIQFLRHFMCGTYYQVIRGQYMLFDVLGRGVSRNNATQKSHAALFAKRMLELDPAHIDEYNAIIARLEGKKSANYGIKPLHTHYFRGDYALHVRPHYTFDVRMVSNRTMRCEYGNGENLKTYFMSDGCTNIVTEGDEYARIFPVWNWNRIPGVTAPQLDTIPRTVIDWQTKGTSVFAGGVSDSLYGVSVYSYFDTYADINTAAKKSWFFFDDEIICLGAGVNSTAGVPVCTTINQCLLSKKEVILSQSKKHSVVKEGDFVYDSPEWVLHNGIGYVFPAGGNLFLSKKIQTGSWYSINHTESKNEQQQEVFTLGFNHGCNPRNATYAYIVVPGIHSVRKMNHYRKSPVEILANTDSMQIVRHTKLGIWQMVFYKEGTFRSGELSVSVDKACALMIKDGHSGNAELHIADPGQTQSCIKVELLIPEISSERKTVLCDFRNTGIYAGASKAYKLKNIL
;
A
#
# COMPACT_ATOMS: atom_id res chain seq x y z
N MET A 1 -21.67 -40.60 45.40
CA MET A 1 -21.27 -41.93 45.89
C MET A 1 -19.77 -42.06 45.66
N ILE A 2 -18.94 -41.66 46.62
CA ILE A 2 -18.35 -42.45 47.72
C ILE A 2 -17.34 -43.51 47.21
N HIS A 3 -16.05 -43.22 47.54
CA HIS A 3 -14.88 -44.09 47.86
C HIS A 3 -14.50 -45.24 46.90
N TYR A 4 -13.21 -45.51 46.63
CA TYR A 4 -12.22 -46.00 47.60
C TYR A 4 -10.75 -45.80 47.16
N LYS A 5 -9.89 -45.52 48.16
CA LYS A 5 -8.44 -45.79 48.23
C LYS A 5 -8.20 -47.28 48.59
N ILE A 6 -7.00 -47.83 48.31
CA ILE A 6 -6.16 -48.68 49.21
C ILE A 6 -4.77 -48.87 48.52
N ILE A 7 -3.65 -48.28 49.00
CA ILE A 7 -2.58 -48.72 49.97
C ILE A 7 -1.81 -50.00 49.49
N ILE A 8 -0.47 -50.08 49.40
CA ILE A 8 0.59 -50.45 50.39
C ILE A 8 1.89 -50.74 49.54
N LEU A 9 3.15 -50.37 49.85
CA LEU A 9 4.04 -50.87 50.92
C LEU A 9 5.33 -50.03 51.07
N LEU A 10 5.76 -49.91 52.32
CA LEU A 10 6.97 -49.27 52.86
C LEU A 10 8.25 -50.13 52.72
N LEU A 11 9.42 -49.52 52.86
CA LEU A 11 10.48 -49.97 53.78
C LEU A 11 11.42 -48.80 54.16
N LEU A 12 11.67 -48.68 55.47
CA LEU A 12 12.45 -47.67 56.21
C LEU A 12 13.63 -48.37 56.91
N ALA A 13 14.77 -47.67 57.04
CA ALA A 13 15.73 -47.64 58.18
C ALA A 13 17.12 -47.16 57.70
N TRP A 14 17.99 -46.40 58.38
CA TRP A 14 18.01 -45.46 59.52
C TRP A 14 19.41 -44.74 59.48
N SER A 15 19.54 -43.58 60.15
CA SER A 15 20.63 -42.56 60.27
C SER A 15 21.96 -43.02 60.96
N PRO A 16 23.02 -42.20 61.28
CA PRO A 16 23.17 -40.72 61.30
C PRO A 16 24.54 -40.06 60.89
N TRP A 17 24.47 -38.74 60.68
CA TRP A 17 25.42 -37.61 60.83
C TRP A 17 26.93 -37.83 61.05
N ASP A 18 27.75 -37.16 60.21
CA ASP A 18 28.97 -36.45 60.62
C ASP A 18 29.30 -35.27 59.67
N LEU A 19 29.97 -34.27 60.24
CA LEU A 19 30.13 -32.87 59.79
C LEU A 19 31.43 -32.65 58.96
N VAL A 20 31.46 -31.60 58.12
CA VAL A 20 32.60 -30.63 57.86
C VAL A 20 33.34 -30.63 56.48
N LEU A 21 33.09 -29.51 55.77
CA LEU A 21 33.91 -28.67 54.85
C LEU A 21 33.80 -28.77 53.30
N PRO A 22 33.90 -27.62 52.61
CA PRO A 22 33.27 -27.38 51.31
C PRO A 22 34.23 -27.61 50.13
N CYS A 23 33.70 -28.21 49.05
CA CYS A 23 34.36 -28.22 47.75
C CYS A 23 34.09 -26.86 47.05
N PRO A 24 35.06 -26.26 46.35
CA PRO A 24 34.92 -24.91 45.83
C PRO A 24 33.81 -24.85 44.79
N SER A 25 32.98 -23.82 44.91
CA SER A 25 32.05 -23.41 43.87
C SER A 25 32.80 -23.25 42.55
N ILE A 26 32.60 -24.20 41.64
CA ILE A 26 32.79 -23.92 40.22
C ILE A 26 31.74 -22.86 39.91
N CYS A 27 32.18 -21.61 39.84
CA CYS A 27 31.42 -20.55 39.20
C CYS A 27 31.09 -21.03 37.78
N THR A 28 29.90 -21.57 37.60
CA THR A 28 29.22 -21.55 36.32
C THR A 28 28.90 -20.09 36.04
N SER A 29 29.89 -19.34 35.55
CA SER A 29 29.62 -18.09 34.84
C SER A 29 28.72 -18.46 33.68
N GLY A 30 27.44 -18.11 33.81
CA GLY A 30 26.41 -18.44 32.84
C GLY A 30 26.86 -18.08 31.43
N LEU A 31 26.64 -19.00 30.49
CA LEU A 31 26.62 -18.72 29.06
C LEU A 31 25.53 -17.67 28.79
N GLN A 32 25.85 -16.40 28.99
CA GLN A 32 25.12 -15.32 28.34
C GLN A 32 25.44 -15.46 26.85
N ASN A 33 24.45 -15.91 26.07
CA ASN A 33 24.57 -15.92 24.62
C ASN A 33 24.94 -14.52 24.14
N ASP A 34 26.04 -14.40 23.39
CA ASP A 34 26.48 -13.15 22.79
C ASP A 34 25.40 -12.64 21.82
N ASP A 35 24.95 -11.39 21.98
CA ASP A 35 23.92 -10.76 21.14
C ASP A 35 24.29 -10.88 19.65
N PHE A 36 25.58 -10.76 19.31
CA PHE A 36 26.06 -10.92 17.93
C PHE A 36 25.81 -12.33 17.38
N ASP A 37 26.02 -13.37 18.20
CA ASP A 37 25.78 -14.76 17.81
C ASP A 37 24.29 -15.05 17.65
N ILE A 38 23.44 -14.45 18.50
CA ILE A 38 21.97 -14.52 18.37
C ILE A 38 21.54 -13.91 17.02
N LEU A 39 22.03 -12.70 16.69
CA LEU A 39 21.73 -12.05 15.41
C LEU A 39 22.21 -12.89 14.24
N MET A 40 23.47 -13.35 14.26
CA MET A 40 24.02 -14.18 13.17
C MET A 40 23.21 -15.47 12.98
N LYS A 41 22.80 -16.13 14.07
CA LYS A 41 21.93 -17.32 13.98
C LYS A 41 20.61 -16.99 13.27
N LYS A 42 19.94 -15.91 13.67
CA LYS A 42 18.67 -15.50 13.06
C LYS A 42 18.81 -15.07 11.61
N ILE A 43 19.91 -14.40 11.27
CA ILE A 43 20.25 -14.06 9.88
C ILE A 43 20.34 -15.34 9.06
N ARG A 44 21.14 -16.33 9.50
CA ARG A 44 21.27 -17.65 8.84
C ARG A 44 19.93 -18.37 8.70
N ASP A 45 19.17 -18.48 9.78
CA ASP A 45 17.88 -19.16 9.78
C ASP A 45 16.89 -18.51 8.78
N GLY A 46 16.99 -17.19 8.58
CA GLY A 46 16.16 -16.44 7.65
C GLY A 46 16.55 -16.55 6.17
N VAL A 47 17.70 -17.13 5.85
CA VAL A 47 18.24 -17.27 4.48
C VAL A 47 18.75 -18.69 4.19
N ALA A 48 18.37 -19.66 5.01
CA ALA A 48 18.85 -21.05 4.91
C ALA A 48 18.39 -21.70 3.60
N GLU A 49 19.34 -22.23 2.83
CA GLU A 49 19.10 -22.82 1.51
C GLU A 49 19.89 -24.15 1.36
N ASN A 50 19.41 -25.02 0.46
CA ASN A 50 20.09 -26.26 0.06
C ASN A 50 20.29 -26.30 -1.46
N PRO A 51 21.27 -25.55 -2.00
CA PRO A 51 21.42 -25.39 -3.43
C PRO A 51 22.04 -26.63 -4.10
N ASN A 52 21.69 -26.85 -5.38
CA ASN A 52 22.50 -27.69 -6.27
C ASN A 52 23.58 -26.81 -6.90
N ILE A 53 24.84 -27.23 -6.77
CA ILE A 53 26.00 -26.47 -7.23
C ILE A 53 26.78 -27.13 -8.37
N ASP A 54 26.32 -28.27 -8.89
CA ASP A 54 27.08 -29.12 -9.81
C ASP A 54 27.45 -28.36 -11.09
N LYS A 55 26.48 -27.66 -11.69
CA LYS A 55 26.71 -26.84 -12.89
C LYS A 55 27.71 -25.69 -12.64
N ALA A 56 27.70 -25.11 -11.44
CA ALA A 56 28.66 -24.06 -11.11
C ALA A 56 30.07 -24.65 -10.91
N LEU A 57 30.19 -25.85 -10.35
CA LEU A 57 31.47 -26.57 -10.22
C LEU A 57 32.07 -26.92 -11.58
N GLU A 58 31.26 -27.33 -12.57
CA GLU A 58 31.72 -27.58 -13.95
C GLU A 58 32.39 -26.35 -14.61
N LEU A 59 31.99 -25.16 -14.18
CA LEU A 59 32.49 -23.89 -14.71
C LEU A 59 33.63 -23.29 -13.86
N TYR A 60 34.01 -23.94 -12.76
CA TYR A 60 34.99 -23.41 -11.81
C TYR A 60 36.42 -23.82 -12.19
N ASP A 61 37.29 -22.83 -12.33
CA ASP A 61 38.73 -23.03 -12.54
C ASP A 61 39.42 -23.19 -11.18
N ASP A 62 39.83 -24.42 -10.86
CA ASP A 62 40.52 -24.76 -9.63
C ASP A 62 41.92 -24.14 -9.49
N VAL A 63 42.55 -23.72 -10.58
CA VAL A 63 43.88 -23.10 -10.60
C VAL A 63 43.79 -21.61 -10.35
N GLN A 64 42.81 -20.92 -10.92
CA GLN A 64 42.65 -19.47 -10.78
C GLN A 64 41.71 -19.07 -9.63
N GLY A 65 40.76 -19.92 -9.29
CA GLY A 65 39.69 -19.59 -8.34
C GLY A 65 38.58 -18.75 -8.96
N CYS A 66 38.32 -18.89 -10.25
CA CYS A 66 37.32 -18.10 -10.95
C CYS A 66 36.42 -18.99 -11.80
N PHE A 67 35.24 -18.50 -12.16
CA PHE A 67 34.41 -19.17 -13.16
C PHE A 67 34.77 -18.74 -14.58
N ILE A 68 34.96 -19.71 -15.46
CA ILE A 68 35.47 -19.51 -16.83
C ILE A 68 34.47 -18.81 -17.76
N ASP A 69 33.19 -18.83 -17.42
CA ASP A 69 32.11 -18.24 -18.20
C ASP A 69 31.81 -16.78 -17.82
N ILE A 70 32.53 -16.20 -16.85
CA ILE A 70 32.28 -14.85 -16.36
C ILE A 70 33.29 -13.86 -16.95
N ASP A 71 32.79 -12.82 -17.63
CA ASP A 71 33.60 -11.67 -18.00
C ASP A 71 33.70 -10.66 -16.84
N TYR A 72 34.79 -10.76 -16.08
CA TYR A 72 35.09 -9.89 -14.94
C TYR A 72 35.42 -8.45 -15.31
N ALA A 73 35.62 -8.10 -16.59
CA ALA A 73 35.89 -6.74 -17.03
C ALA A 73 34.61 -5.91 -17.21
N ARG A 74 33.44 -6.56 -17.29
CA ARG A 74 32.16 -5.90 -17.47
C ARG A 74 31.79 -4.95 -16.33
N ARG A 75 31.14 -3.84 -16.68
CA ARG A 75 30.73 -2.76 -15.77
C ARG A 75 29.27 -2.32 -15.96
N ASP A 76 28.42 -3.19 -16.47
CA ASP A 76 27.06 -2.85 -16.89
C ASP A 76 26.23 -2.30 -15.74
N ARG A 77 25.34 -1.37 -16.04
CA ARG A 77 24.47 -0.75 -15.03
C ARG A 77 23.38 -1.70 -14.50
N THR A 78 23.07 -2.75 -15.26
CA THR A 78 22.05 -3.77 -14.97
C THR A 78 22.59 -5.12 -15.43
N ASN A 79 22.19 -6.21 -14.76
CA ASN A 79 22.67 -7.56 -15.06
C ASN A 79 24.20 -7.61 -15.05
N TRP A 80 24.80 -7.03 -14.01
CA TRP A 80 26.25 -6.92 -13.87
C TRP A 80 26.86 -8.31 -13.66
N MET A 81 27.32 -8.89 -14.77
CA MET A 81 27.77 -10.28 -14.88
C MET A 81 28.81 -10.71 -13.82
N PRO A 82 29.79 -9.89 -13.42
CA PRO A 82 30.74 -10.27 -12.37
C PRO A 82 30.08 -10.67 -11.05
N LEU A 83 28.91 -10.13 -10.68
CA LEU A 83 28.24 -10.51 -9.42
C LEU A 83 27.89 -12.01 -9.36
N ILE A 84 27.70 -12.67 -10.51
CA ILE A 84 27.43 -14.11 -10.61
C ILE A 84 28.53 -14.93 -9.91
N HIS A 85 29.76 -14.43 -9.87
CA HIS A 85 30.84 -15.08 -9.12
C HIS A 85 30.50 -15.17 -7.63
N VAL A 86 30.10 -14.04 -7.03
CA VAL A 86 29.71 -13.97 -5.62
C VAL A 86 28.42 -14.77 -5.38
N ASP A 87 27.49 -14.78 -6.34
CA ASP A 87 26.27 -15.61 -6.27
C ASP A 87 26.60 -17.11 -6.18
N ARG A 88 27.53 -17.60 -7.01
CA ARG A 88 27.92 -19.01 -6.97
C ARG A 88 28.72 -19.37 -5.73
N LEU A 89 29.58 -18.45 -5.24
CA LEU A 89 30.26 -18.66 -3.96
C LEU A 89 29.28 -18.69 -2.79
N TYR A 90 28.24 -17.85 -2.82
CA TYR A 90 27.13 -17.90 -1.87
C TYR A 90 26.52 -19.30 -1.85
N ASP A 91 26.14 -19.84 -3.01
CA ASP A 91 25.59 -21.19 -3.12
C ASP A 91 26.57 -22.28 -2.65
N PHE A 92 27.86 -22.16 -2.99
CA PHE A 92 28.91 -23.07 -2.51
C PHE A 92 28.97 -23.09 -0.98
N VAL A 93 28.87 -21.94 -0.33
CA VAL A 93 28.87 -21.85 1.14
C VAL A 93 27.62 -22.49 1.75
N PHE A 94 26.43 -22.30 1.17
CA PHE A 94 25.24 -23.00 1.64
C PHE A 94 25.33 -24.52 1.42
N ALA A 95 25.83 -24.98 0.27
CA ALA A 95 26.08 -26.40 0.03
C ALA A 95 27.09 -26.99 1.03
N TYR A 96 28.18 -26.27 1.32
CA TYR A 96 29.20 -26.68 2.30
C TYR A 96 28.66 -26.78 3.73
N THR A 97 27.67 -25.98 4.10
CA THR A 97 27.19 -25.86 5.49
C THR A 97 25.84 -26.52 5.74
N HIS A 98 25.11 -26.95 4.72
CA HIS A 98 23.78 -27.52 4.85
C HIS A 98 23.82 -29.05 5.06
N PRO A 99 23.34 -29.61 6.19
CA PRO A 99 23.50 -31.04 6.53
C PRO A 99 22.89 -32.06 5.55
N LYS A 100 21.94 -31.63 4.72
CA LYS A 100 21.31 -32.48 3.69
C LYS A 100 21.96 -32.38 2.31
N ASN A 101 22.99 -31.54 2.15
CA ASN A 101 23.66 -31.36 0.88
C ASN A 101 24.73 -32.45 0.67
N SER A 102 24.94 -32.89 -0.57
CA SER A 102 25.99 -33.86 -0.91
C SER A 102 27.41 -33.35 -0.63
N TYR A 103 27.59 -32.02 -0.63
CA TYR A 103 28.88 -31.38 -0.36
C TYR A 103 29.02 -30.88 1.08
N TYR A 104 28.16 -31.32 1.99
CA TYR A 104 28.21 -30.93 3.40
C TYR A 104 29.58 -31.23 4.00
N GLN A 105 30.24 -30.17 4.49
CA GLN A 105 31.58 -30.18 5.08
C GLN A 105 32.69 -30.75 4.18
N ASN A 106 32.49 -30.76 2.85
CA ASN A 106 33.48 -31.24 1.89
C ASN A 106 34.72 -30.32 1.85
N GLU A 107 35.91 -30.89 2.05
CA GLU A 107 37.18 -30.11 2.12
C GLU A 107 37.57 -29.49 0.77
N ASP A 108 37.35 -30.17 -0.35
CA ASP A 108 37.64 -29.63 -1.67
C ASP A 108 36.75 -28.41 -1.96
N LEU A 109 35.44 -28.50 -1.68
CA LEU A 109 34.53 -27.37 -1.81
C LEU A 109 34.94 -26.19 -0.92
N TYR A 110 35.39 -26.43 0.32
CA TYR A 110 35.95 -25.39 1.18
C TYR A 110 37.16 -24.69 0.52
N HIS A 111 38.08 -25.45 -0.06
CA HIS A 111 39.23 -24.88 -0.77
C HIS A 111 38.81 -24.04 -1.97
N LYS A 112 37.79 -24.47 -2.72
CA LYS A 112 37.21 -23.67 -3.81
C LYS A 112 36.58 -22.38 -3.28
N ILE A 113 35.81 -22.41 -2.19
CA ILE A 113 35.24 -21.20 -1.58
C ILE A 113 36.32 -20.17 -1.23
N VAL A 114 37.37 -20.60 -0.52
CA VAL A 114 38.47 -19.72 -0.10
C VAL A 114 39.16 -19.11 -1.33
N LYS A 115 39.52 -19.93 -2.31
CA LYS A 115 40.22 -19.48 -3.52
C LYS A 115 39.36 -18.56 -4.38
N GLY A 116 38.06 -18.80 -4.43
CA GLY A 116 37.08 -17.92 -5.07
C GLY A 116 37.07 -16.53 -4.44
N LEU A 117 36.97 -16.45 -3.11
CA LEU A 117 37.01 -15.18 -2.40
C LEU A 117 38.34 -14.44 -2.57
N GLU A 118 39.46 -15.17 -2.61
CA GLU A 118 40.77 -14.60 -2.94
C GLU A 118 40.77 -14.00 -4.34
N TYR A 119 40.30 -14.74 -5.35
CA TYR A 119 40.21 -14.24 -6.72
C TYR A 119 39.35 -12.98 -6.77
N TRP A 120 38.16 -13.00 -6.17
CA TRP A 120 37.25 -11.86 -6.14
C TRP A 120 37.91 -10.62 -5.54
N HIS A 121 38.60 -10.79 -4.40
CA HIS A 121 39.30 -9.71 -3.72
C HIS A 121 40.41 -9.11 -4.60
N HIS A 122 41.24 -9.95 -5.23
CA HIS A 122 42.33 -9.48 -6.09
C HIS A 122 41.82 -8.84 -7.39
N ARG A 123 40.80 -9.45 -8.01
CA ARG A 123 40.24 -8.99 -9.28
C ARG A 123 39.49 -7.66 -9.14
N ASN A 124 38.92 -7.42 -7.95
CA ASN A 124 38.21 -6.19 -7.56
C ASN A 124 37.29 -5.63 -8.67
N PRO A 125 36.26 -6.37 -9.12
CA PRO A 125 35.33 -5.86 -10.11
C PRO A 125 34.53 -4.66 -9.58
N HIS A 126 34.13 -3.75 -10.47
CA HIS A 126 33.34 -2.58 -10.12
C HIS A 126 32.24 -2.31 -11.17
N CYS A 127 31.00 -2.14 -10.72
CA CYS A 127 29.85 -1.82 -11.55
C CYS A 127 29.70 -0.31 -11.78
N ASN A 128 29.23 0.13 -12.95
CA ASN A 128 28.90 1.55 -13.16
C ASN A 128 27.65 2.01 -12.40
N ASN A 129 26.84 1.09 -11.89
CA ASN A 129 25.70 1.39 -11.02
C ASN A 129 26.11 1.20 -9.55
N TRP A 130 26.05 2.28 -8.78
CA TRP A 130 26.42 2.32 -7.36
C TRP A 130 25.70 1.25 -6.54
N TRP A 131 24.45 0.90 -6.88
CA TRP A 131 23.63 -0.05 -6.12
C TRP A 131 24.30 -1.43 -6.01
N TYR A 132 24.92 -1.92 -7.09
CA TYR A 132 25.61 -3.21 -7.06
C TYR A 132 26.79 -3.19 -6.08
N ASN A 133 27.57 -2.12 -6.11
CA ASN A 133 28.79 -1.99 -5.29
C ASN A 133 28.46 -1.68 -3.82
N GLN A 134 27.41 -0.89 -3.57
CA GLN A 134 27.06 -0.42 -2.22
C GLN A 134 26.06 -1.32 -1.50
N ILE A 135 25.28 -2.12 -2.21
CA ILE A 135 24.19 -2.92 -1.63
C ILE A 135 24.35 -4.40 -1.99
N ALA A 136 24.27 -4.74 -3.28
CA ALA A 136 24.12 -6.13 -3.70
C ALA A 136 25.31 -7.02 -3.31
N GLU A 137 26.51 -6.58 -3.66
CA GLU A 137 27.74 -7.30 -3.34
C GLU A 137 27.99 -7.35 -1.82
N PRO A 138 27.98 -6.22 -1.07
CA PRO A 138 28.22 -6.26 0.37
C PRO A 138 27.22 -7.13 1.15
N GLN A 139 25.93 -7.11 0.78
CA GLN A 139 24.94 -7.97 1.43
C GLN A 139 25.26 -9.46 1.23
N LYS A 140 25.57 -9.87 0.00
CA LYS A 140 25.92 -11.26 -0.32
C LYS A 140 27.19 -11.71 0.38
N LEU A 141 28.25 -10.89 0.36
CA LEU A 141 29.50 -11.17 1.07
C LEU A 141 29.27 -11.30 2.58
N GLY A 142 28.47 -10.40 3.17
CA GLY A 142 28.17 -10.45 4.60
C GLY A 142 27.43 -11.72 5.01
N ILE A 143 26.39 -12.13 4.28
CA ILE A 143 25.64 -13.36 4.58
C ILE A 143 26.53 -14.59 4.38
N LEU A 144 27.29 -14.65 3.30
CA LEU A 144 28.22 -15.76 3.05
C LEU A 144 29.21 -15.93 4.21
N LEU A 145 29.81 -14.84 4.70
CA LEU A 145 30.74 -14.89 5.83
C LEU A 145 30.03 -15.33 7.13
N ILE A 146 28.81 -14.84 7.37
CA ILE A 146 27.97 -15.27 8.51
C ILE A 146 27.63 -16.76 8.43
N GLN A 147 27.35 -17.28 7.25
CA GLN A 147 27.03 -18.69 7.05
C GLN A 147 28.27 -19.56 7.27
N MET A 148 29.46 -19.11 6.84
CA MET A 148 30.71 -19.82 7.10
C MET A 148 31.00 -20.03 8.60
N ARG A 149 30.44 -19.22 9.51
CA ARG A 149 30.56 -19.39 10.98
C ARG A 149 30.07 -20.73 11.51
N VAL A 150 29.22 -21.46 10.78
CA VAL A 150 28.77 -22.81 11.16
C VAL A 150 29.44 -23.93 10.36
N GLY A 151 30.33 -23.59 9.43
CA GLY A 151 31.13 -24.55 8.69
C GLY A 151 32.18 -25.23 9.55
N LYS A 152 32.56 -26.45 9.16
CA LYS A 152 33.64 -27.22 9.80
C LYS A 152 34.96 -26.45 9.80
N ARG A 153 35.25 -25.72 8.72
CA ARG A 153 36.36 -24.77 8.61
C ARG A 153 35.83 -23.37 8.35
N GLN A 154 36.50 -22.41 8.96
CA GLN A 154 36.21 -20.98 8.82
C GLN A 154 37.06 -20.38 7.70
N ILE A 155 36.58 -19.29 7.09
CA ILE A 155 37.40 -18.49 6.18
C ILE A 155 38.66 -18.02 6.90
N PRO A 156 39.86 -18.08 6.27
CA PRO A 156 41.08 -17.58 6.90
C PRO A 156 40.93 -16.11 7.34
N GLU A 157 41.31 -15.82 8.58
CA GLU A 157 41.09 -14.50 9.23
C GLU A 157 41.61 -13.32 8.40
N VAL A 158 42.76 -13.48 7.74
CA VAL A 158 43.36 -12.46 6.87
C VAL A 158 42.47 -12.18 5.65
N LEU A 159 41.91 -13.22 5.03
CA LEU A 159 41.02 -13.08 3.87
C LEU A 159 39.69 -12.49 4.30
N GLU A 160 39.11 -12.97 5.41
CA GLU A 160 37.88 -12.40 5.95
C GLU A 160 38.03 -10.91 6.26
N THR A 161 39.14 -10.50 6.90
CA THR A 161 39.44 -9.10 7.19
C THR A 161 39.48 -8.26 5.91
N LYS A 162 40.10 -8.77 4.85
CA LYS A 162 40.16 -8.11 3.53
C LYS A 162 38.76 -7.94 2.91
N VAL A 163 37.91 -8.96 2.99
CA VAL A 163 36.52 -8.91 2.50
C VAL A 163 35.70 -7.89 3.30
N LEU A 164 35.81 -7.90 4.63
CA LEU A 164 35.11 -6.94 5.50
C LEU A 164 35.58 -5.49 5.29
N GLN A 165 36.88 -5.27 5.05
CA GLN A 165 37.42 -3.96 4.71
C GLN A 165 36.87 -3.46 3.37
N ARG A 166 36.76 -4.33 2.36
CA ARG A 166 36.12 -4.00 1.08
C ARG A 166 34.66 -3.61 1.29
N MET A 167 33.88 -4.41 2.02
CA MET A 167 32.49 -4.08 2.36
C MET A 167 32.36 -2.72 3.05
N ARG A 168 33.30 -2.38 3.95
CA ARG A 168 33.32 -1.08 4.65
C ARG A 168 33.67 0.08 3.72
N LYS A 169 34.66 -0.09 2.85
CA LYS A 169 35.16 0.95 1.94
C LYS A 169 34.15 1.26 0.82
N ASP A 170 33.60 0.21 0.22
CA ASP A 170 32.80 0.33 -1.00
C ASP A 170 31.29 0.29 -0.72
N GLY A 171 30.86 -0.26 0.42
CA GLY A 171 29.45 -0.48 0.80
C GLY A 171 28.63 0.78 1.16
N GLY A 172 29.15 1.98 0.99
CA GLY A 172 28.42 3.20 1.33
C GLY A 172 28.09 3.36 2.83
N HIS A 173 27.34 4.42 3.15
CA HIS A 173 26.97 4.79 4.52
C HIS A 173 25.45 5.02 4.61
N PRO A 174 24.72 4.33 5.51
CA PRO A 174 23.26 4.31 5.48
C PRO A 174 22.64 5.71 5.69
N ALA A 175 23.26 6.53 6.55
CA ALA A 175 22.80 7.91 6.81
C ALA A 175 22.78 8.85 5.57
N ARG A 176 23.47 8.49 4.47
CA ARG A 176 23.47 9.28 3.22
C ARG A 176 22.27 8.97 2.31
N TRP A 177 21.44 8.00 2.67
CA TRP A 177 20.33 7.50 1.86
C TRP A 177 19.01 7.60 2.61
N THR A 178 17.90 7.38 1.90
CA THR A 178 16.53 7.35 2.44
C THR A 178 15.82 6.05 2.03
N GLY A 179 14.69 5.73 2.68
CA GLY A 179 13.84 4.59 2.34
C GLY A 179 14.59 3.25 2.22
N ALA A 180 14.25 2.48 1.17
CA ALA A 180 14.83 1.17 0.86
C ALA A 180 16.37 1.15 0.83
N ASN A 181 16.98 2.16 0.22
CA ASN A 181 18.43 2.23 0.07
C ASN A 181 19.12 2.39 1.44
N ARG A 182 18.52 3.16 2.36
CA ARG A 182 19.03 3.27 3.74
C ARG A 182 18.99 1.92 4.44
N THR A 183 17.85 1.22 4.36
CA THR A 183 17.69 -0.08 5.01
C THR A 183 18.61 -1.14 4.42
N ASP A 184 18.78 -1.16 3.10
CA ASP A 184 19.64 -2.13 2.41
C ASP A 184 21.13 -1.95 2.75
N ILE A 185 21.60 -0.70 2.82
CA ILE A 185 22.97 -0.41 3.26
C ILE A 185 23.14 -0.77 4.73
N ALA A 186 22.16 -0.44 5.57
CA ALA A 186 22.22 -0.78 6.98
C ALA A 186 22.26 -2.30 7.22
N LEU A 187 21.64 -3.13 6.36
CA LEU A 187 21.70 -4.58 6.47
C LEU A 187 23.13 -5.12 6.39
N HIS A 188 23.91 -4.74 5.38
CA HIS A 188 25.30 -5.23 5.32
C HIS A 188 26.20 -4.58 6.38
N TRP A 189 25.82 -3.42 6.92
CA TRP A 189 26.43 -2.86 8.13
C TRP A 189 26.17 -3.73 9.37
N ILE A 190 24.94 -4.22 9.55
CA ILE A 190 24.61 -5.19 10.59
C ILE A 190 25.46 -6.45 10.43
N TYR A 191 25.57 -6.97 9.19
CA TYR A 191 26.32 -8.21 8.93
C TYR A 191 27.80 -8.07 9.32
N ARG A 192 28.48 -7.04 8.81
CA ARG A 192 29.89 -6.79 9.15
C ARG A 192 30.09 -6.48 10.64
N ALA A 193 29.13 -5.79 11.28
CA ALA A 193 29.23 -5.47 12.69
C ALA A 193 29.12 -6.74 13.56
N CYS A 194 28.22 -7.66 13.21
CA CYS A 194 28.15 -8.96 13.89
C CYS A 194 29.42 -9.80 13.71
N LEU A 195 29.94 -9.89 12.47
CA LEU A 195 31.17 -10.63 12.18
C LEU A 195 32.40 -10.08 12.92
N GLN A 196 32.42 -8.76 13.17
CA GLN A 196 33.51 -8.06 13.86
C GLN A 196 33.24 -7.81 15.36
N LYS A 197 32.09 -8.26 15.89
CA LYS A 197 31.59 -7.92 17.24
C LYS A 197 31.67 -6.41 17.55
N ASN A 198 31.33 -5.58 16.57
CA ASN A 198 31.43 -4.12 16.65
C ASN A 198 30.10 -3.51 17.11
N ASP A 199 29.99 -3.24 18.41
CA ASP A 199 28.79 -2.67 19.06
C ASP A 199 28.38 -1.32 18.47
N VAL A 200 29.35 -0.43 18.23
CA VAL A 200 29.12 0.94 17.73
C VAL A 200 28.53 0.92 16.32
N ASP A 201 29.12 0.13 15.43
CA ASP A 201 28.63 -0.01 14.05
C ASP A 201 27.26 -0.69 14.03
N LEU A 202 27.02 -1.71 14.88
CA LEU A 202 25.73 -2.39 14.95
C LEU A 202 24.62 -1.44 15.44
N LYS A 203 24.85 -0.72 16.54
CA LYS A 203 23.90 0.28 17.05
C LYS A 203 23.59 1.34 16.00
N THR A 204 24.62 1.84 15.32
CA THR A 204 24.46 2.84 14.26
C THR A 204 23.63 2.30 13.11
N ALA A 205 23.87 1.06 12.67
CA ALA A 205 23.15 0.44 11.58
C ALA A 205 21.67 0.21 11.93
N VAL A 206 21.40 -0.38 13.10
CA VAL A 206 20.04 -0.64 13.60
C VAL A 206 19.25 0.66 13.74
N GLU A 207 19.85 1.72 14.33
CA GLU A 207 19.16 3.00 14.45
C GLU A 207 18.88 3.65 13.08
N ASN A 208 19.76 3.47 12.08
CA ASN A 208 19.48 3.94 10.73
C ASN A 208 18.28 3.20 10.09
N VAL A 209 18.10 1.90 10.38
CA VAL A 209 16.94 1.14 9.91
C VAL A 209 15.65 1.66 10.55
N TYR A 210 15.67 1.98 11.84
CA TYR A 210 14.48 2.40 12.58
C TYR A 210 14.20 3.91 12.54
N SER A 211 15.19 4.73 12.18
CA SER A 211 15.03 6.19 12.06
C SER A 211 13.84 6.64 11.20
N PRO A 212 13.41 5.92 10.13
CA PRO A 212 12.22 6.29 9.37
C PRO A 212 10.91 6.05 10.13
N LEU A 213 10.88 5.31 11.25
CA LEU A 213 9.69 5.05 12.07
C LEU A 213 9.34 6.26 12.94
N SER A 214 9.05 7.36 12.27
CA SER A 214 8.59 8.59 12.87
C SER A 214 7.64 9.31 11.91
N TYR A 215 6.71 10.07 12.47
CA TYR A 215 5.86 10.92 11.66
C TYR A 215 6.61 12.14 11.15
N THR A 216 6.32 12.51 9.90
CA THR A 216 6.95 13.64 9.23
C THR A 216 5.94 14.37 8.34
N VAL A 217 6.38 15.50 7.79
CA VAL A 217 5.67 16.28 6.77
C VAL A 217 6.35 16.21 5.40
N LYS A 218 7.49 15.51 5.31
CA LYS A 218 8.28 15.26 4.10
C LYS A 218 8.03 13.81 3.63
N GLU A 219 8.99 13.19 2.95
CA GLU A 219 8.96 11.76 2.64
C GLU A 219 8.94 10.90 3.91
N GLY A 220 8.15 9.83 3.93
CA GLY A 220 7.99 8.91 5.05
C GLY A 220 6.54 8.82 5.54
N PHE A 221 6.36 8.33 6.77
CA PHE A 221 5.06 8.16 7.41
C PHE A 221 4.47 9.52 7.80
N GLN A 222 3.23 9.76 7.40
CA GLN A 222 2.55 11.03 7.62
C GLN A 222 1.66 10.98 8.86
N HIS A 223 1.34 12.15 9.41
CA HIS A 223 0.47 12.28 10.58
C HIS A 223 -1.00 11.87 10.36
N ASP A 224 -1.41 11.62 9.11
CA ASP A 224 -2.70 11.02 8.75
C ASP A 224 -2.59 9.50 8.49
N ASN A 225 -1.45 8.90 8.85
CA ASN A 225 -1.08 7.51 8.62
C ASN A 225 -0.89 7.12 7.13
N SER A 226 -0.87 8.08 6.19
CA SER A 226 -0.41 7.81 4.83
C SER A 226 1.11 7.68 4.75
N TYR A 227 1.64 7.27 3.59
CA TYR A 227 3.08 7.18 3.35
C TYR A 227 3.47 7.90 2.07
N PHE A 228 4.52 8.72 2.14
CA PHE A 228 5.06 9.48 1.01
C PHE A 228 6.45 9.06 0.59
N GLN A 229 6.70 9.10 -0.71
CA GLN A 229 8.04 9.01 -1.29
C GLN A 229 8.12 9.87 -2.56
N HIS A 230 9.31 10.41 -2.87
CA HIS A 230 9.54 11.35 -3.96
C HIS A 230 8.76 12.63 -3.72
N GLY A 231 9.06 13.27 -2.59
CA GLY A 231 8.32 14.44 -2.10
C GLY A 231 7.02 14.06 -1.41
N VAL A 232 5.97 14.85 -1.62
CA VAL A 232 4.62 14.68 -1.04
C VAL A 232 3.70 13.93 -2.01
N GLN A 233 4.14 12.74 -2.42
CA GLN A 233 3.41 11.84 -3.31
C GLN A 233 2.98 10.59 -2.55
N LEU A 234 1.71 10.20 -2.71
CA LEU A 234 1.15 8.98 -2.13
C LEU A 234 1.87 7.72 -2.64
N TYR A 235 2.40 6.91 -1.71
CA TYR A 235 3.21 5.74 -2.07
C TYR A 235 3.14 4.57 -1.06
N ILE A 236 1.94 4.22 -0.60
CA ILE A 236 1.72 3.14 0.40
C ILE A 236 2.23 1.77 -0.11
N GLY A 237 2.15 1.51 -1.43
CA GLY A 237 2.23 0.17 -2.01
C GLY A 237 3.47 -0.22 -2.84
N GLY A 238 4.51 0.63 -2.84
CA GLY A 238 5.79 0.30 -3.46
C GLY A 238 6.95 0.69 -2.57
N TYR A 239 7.23 1.98 -2.37
CA TYR A 239 8.22 2.36 -1.35
C TYR A 239 7.78 2.00 0.07
N GLY A 240 6.47 2.00 0.34
CA GLY A 240 5.91 1.41 1.56
C GLY A 240 6.25 -0.07 1.73
N ASP A 241 6.26 -0.88 0.66
CA ASP A 241 6.70 -2.28 0.74
C ASP A 241 8.16 -2.38 1.19
N GLU A 242 9.05 -1.58 0.57
CA GLU A 242 10.48 -1.68 0.83
C GLU A 242 10.84 -1.26 2.26
N ILE A 243 10.21 -0.21 2.80
CA ILE A 243 10.45 0.18 4.19
C ILE A 243 9.94 -0.89 5.17
N LEU A 244 8.74 -1.45 4.93
CA LEU A 244 8.18 -2.50 5.78
C LEU A 244 9.01 -3.78 5.73
N LYS A 245 9.49 -4.16 4.54
CA LYS A 245 10.41 -5.29 4.35
C LYS A 245 11.67 -5.12 5.18
N GLY A 246 12.36 -3.98 5.05
CA GLY A 246 13.63 -3.73 5.74
C GLY A 246 13.47 -3.67 7.26
N VAL A 247 12.49 -2.89 7.73
CA VAL A 247 12.27 -2.69 9.17
C VAL A 247 11.84 -3.99 9.86
N THR A 248 10.84 -4.70 9.33
CA THR A 248 10.36 -5.94 9.96
C THR A 248 11.42 -7.05 9.95
N GLN A 249 12.28 -7.07 8.94
CA GLN A 249 13.40 -8.02 8.86
C GLN A 249 14.40 -7.79 10.00
N VAL A 250 14.86 -6.54 10.16
CA VAL A 250 15.85 -6.19 11.17
C VAL A 250 15.27 -6.34 12.58
N ALA A 251 14.00 -5.97 12.78
CA ALA A 251 13.30 -6.21 14.04
C ALA A 251 13.29 -7.69 14.45
N LEU A 252 13.11 -8.63 13.51
CA LEU A 252 13.25 -10.06 13.84
C LEU A 252 14.68 -10.45 14.20
N TYR A 253 15.67 -9.97 13.46
CA TYR A 253 17.07 -10.25 13.74
C TYR A 253 17.46 -9.78 15.14
N THR A 254 16.99 -8.61 15.56
CA THR A 254 17.33 -8.02 16.85
C THR A 254 16.47 -8.47 18.03
N LYS A 255 15.28 -9.05 17.80
CA LYS A 255 14.37 -9.53 18.86
C LYS A 255 15.13 -10.34 19.93
N GLY A 256 14.92 -10.04 21.21
CA GLY A 256 15.59 -10.76 22.31
C GLY A 256 17.07 -10.43 22.52
N THR A 257 17.59 -9.38 21.88
CA THR A 257 18.90 -8.79 22.16
C THR A 257 18.72 -7.35 22.64
N LYS A 258 19.80 -6.69 23.11
CA LYS A 258 19.74 -5.27 23.51
C LYS A 258 19.45 -4.29 22.35
N TYR A 259 19.46 -4.78 21.10
CA TYR A 259 19.15 -4.00 19.89
C TYR A 259 17.71 -4.17 19.42
N ALA A 260 16.88 -4.88 20.19
CA ALA A 260 15.48 -5.14 19.83
C ALA A 260 14.72 -3.84 19.58
N LEU A 261 13.78 -3.89 18.62
CA LEU A 261 12.83 -2.80 18.40
C LEU A 261 11.95 -2.64 19.64
N ASP A 262 11.83 -1.42 20.15
CA ASP A 262 11.00 -1.10 21.31
C ASP A 262 9.49 -1.20 21.00
N ASP A 263 8.69 -1.34 22.07
CA ASP A 263 7.24 -1.51 21.96
C ASP A 263 6.54 -0.31 21.30
N GLU A 264 7.04 0.92 21.51
CA GLU A 264 6.47 2.12 20.90
C GLU A 264 6.58 2.07 19.38
N ARG A 265 7.76 1.72 18.85
CA ARG A 265 7.99 1.55 17.42
C ARG A 265 7.28 0.31 16.85
N ILE A 266 7.08 -0.75 17.63
CA ILE A 266 6.23 -1.89 17.24
C ILE A 266 4.77 -1.44 17.07
N GLN A 267 4.23 -0.65 18.01
CA GLN A 267 2.87 -0.11 17.90
C GLN A 267 2.74 0.89 16.75
N PHE A 268 3.77 1.71 16.49
CA PHE A 268 3.83 2.58 15.31
C PHE A 268 3.71 1.77 14.01
N LEU A 269 4.53 0.72 13.86
CA LEU A 269 4.47 -0.17 12.70
C LEU A 269 3.10 -0.83 12.57
N ARG A 270 2.57 -1.35 13.66
CA ARG A 270 1.23 -1.97 13.69
C ARG A 270 0.17 -0.98 13.20
N HIS A 271 0.19 0.26 13.70
CA HIS A 271 -0.79 1.28 13.33
C HIS A 271 -0.77 1.56 11.83
N PHE A 272 0.40 1.68 11.20
CA PHE A 272 0.51 1.84 9.76
C PHE A 272 0.13 0.56 9.00
N MET A 273 0.67 -0.59 9.41
CA MET A 273 0.50 -1.86 8.71
C MET A 273 -0.97 -2.32 8.72
N CYS A 274 -1.58 -2.40 9.90
CA CYS A 274 -2.96 -2.87 10.04
C CYS A 274 -3.98 -1.77 9.72
N GLY A 275 -3.65 -0.49 9.96
CA GLY A 275 -4.57 0.64 9.73
C GLY A 275 -4.59 1.17 8.29
N THR A 276 -3.51 0.97 7.52
CA THR A 276 -3.35 1.55 6.18
C THR A 276 -2.86 0.53 5.17
N TYR A 277 -1.67 -0.04 5.37
CA TYR A 277 -1.01 -0.88 4.36
C TYR A 277 -1.81 -2.13 3.96
N TYR A 278 -2.31 -2.89 4.92
CA TYR A 278 -3.13 -4.08 4.62
C TYR A 278 -4.57 -3.74 4.25
N GLN A 279 -5.04 -2.52 4.55
CA GLN A 279 -6.38 -2.07 4.19
C GLN A 279 -6.48 -1.70 2.71
N VAL A 280 -5.36 -1.33 2.08
CA VAL A 280 -5.26 -1.14 0.62
C VAL A 280 -4.97 -2.45 -0.12
N ILE A 281 -5.13 -3.62 0.50
CA ILE A 281 -4.99 -4.92 -0.15
C ILE A 281 -6.29 -5.72 0.02
N ARG A 282 -6.92 -6.05 -1.10
CA ARG A 282 -8.10 -6.90 -1.15
C ARG A 282 -7.71 -8.30 -1.61
N GLY A 283 -7.96 -9.31 -0.78
CA GLY A 283 -7.47 -10.67 -1.04
C GLY A 283 -5.94 -10.69 -1.13
N GLN A 284 -5.43 -10.88 -2.35
CA GLN A 284 -4.00 -10.90 -2.64
C GLN A 284 -3.52 -9.68 -3.43
N TYR A 285 -4.42 -8.76 -3.77
CA TYR A 285 -4.16 -7.69 -4.73
C TYR A 285 -4.31 -6.32 -4.09
N MET A 286 -3.27 -5.52 -4.23
CA MET A 286 -3.23 -4.14 -3.77
C MET A 286 -3.98 -3.22 -4.73
N LEU A 287 -4.64 -2.21 -4.15
CA LEU A 287 -5.30 -1.17 -4.91
C LEU A 287 -4.24 -0.37 -5.69
N PHE A 288 -4.48 -0.13 -6.98
CA PHE A 288 -3.42 0.35 -7.88
C PHE A 288 -3.04 1.82 -7.66
N ASP A 289 -3.92 2.62 -7.04
CA ASP A 289 -3.71 4.05 -6.80
C ASP A 289 -2.53 4.36 -5.87
N VAL A 290 -2.10 3.39 -5.07
CA VAL A 290 -1.04 3.58 -4.07
C VAL A 290 0.34 3.06 -4.50
N LEU A 291 0.48 2.60 -5.75
CA LEU A 291 1.69 1.95 -6.27
C LEU A 291 2.71 2.94 -6.88
N GLY A 292 2.36 4.21 -7.02
CA GLY A 292 3.14 5.20 -7.79
C GLY A 292 3.40 4.69 -9.22
N ARG A 293 4.59 4.94 -9.77
CA ARG A 293 4.96 4.39 -11.09
C ARG A 293 4.99 2.87 -11.16
N GLY A 294 5.04 2.19 -10.01
CA GLY A 294 5.06 0.74 -9.93
C GLY A 294 3.87 0.08 -10.62
N VAL A 295 2.74 0.79 -10.77
CA VAL A 295 1.54 0.31 -11.48
C VAL A 295 1.84 -0.15 -12.92
N SER A 296 2.87 0.41 -13.57
CA SER A 296 3.27 0.03 -14.92
C SER A 296 4.22 -1.18 -14.97
N ARG A 297 4.45 -1.87 -13.85
CA ARG A 297 5.24 -3.10 -13.78
C ARG A 297 4.33 -4.31 -13.83
N ASN A 298 4.79 -5.34 -14.52
CA ASN A 298 4.03 -6.57 -14.63
C ASN A 298 3.81 -7.20 -13.23
N ASN A 299 2.58 -7.58 -12.90
CA ASN A 299 2.16 -8.12 -11.59
C ASN A 299 2.32 -7.20 -10.36
N ALA A 300 2.47 -5.89 -10.53
CA ALA A 300 2.71 -4.98 -9.41
C ALA A 300 1.64 -4.99 -8.29
N THR A 301 0.39 -5.28 -8.65
CA THR A 301 -0.72 -5.37 -7.70
C THR A 301 -0.71 -6.67 -6.88
N GLN A 302 -0.03 -7.74 -7.32
CA GLN A 302 0.01 -9.01 -6.59
C GLN A 302 0.93 -8.90 -5.36
N LYS A 303 0.36 -9.01 -4.16
CA LYS A 303 1.06 -8.80 -2.87
C LYS A 303 1.09 -10.01 -1.95
N SER A 304 0.99 -11.23 -2.48
CA SER A 304 1.13 -12.45 -1.64
C SER A 304 2.44 -12.48 -0.83
N HIS A 305 3.52 -11.89 -1.35
CA HIS A 305 4.79 -11.76 -0.63
C HIS A 305 4.70 -10.91 0.66
N ALA A 306 3.75 -9.97 0.75
CA ALA A 306 3.55 -9.13 1.93
C ALA A 306 3.02 -9.93 3.15
N ALA A 307 2.60 -11.19 2.96
CA ALA A 307 2.32 -12.11 4.05
C ALA A 307 3.56 -12.34 4.92
N LEU A 308 4.76 -12.23 4.34
CA LEU A 308 6.01 -12.32 5.10
C LEU A 308 6.08 -11.22 6.17
N PHE A 309 5.68 -9.98 5.86
CA PHE A 309 5.73 -8.89 6.85
C PHE A 309 4.78 -9.17 8.02
N ALA A 310 3.58 -9.70 7.75
CA ALA A 310 2.62 -10.08 8.80
C ALA A 310 3.14 -11.26 9.63
N LYS A 311 3.81 -12.25 9.02
CA LYS A 311 4.46 -13.35 9.75
C LYS A 311 5.56 -12.87 10.69
N ARG A 312 6.29 -11.83 10.29
CA ARG A 312 7.28 -11.18 11.16
C ARG A 312 6.59 -10.44 12.31
N MET A 313 5.47 -9.77 12.04
CA MET A 313 4.70 -9.11 13.09
C MET A 313 4.01 -10.08 14.06
N LEU A 314 3.65 -11.31 13.66
CA LEU A 314 3.19 -12.35 14.60
C LEU A 314 4.20 -12.59 15.73
N GLU A 315 5.48 -12.56 15.41
CA GLU A 315 6.56 -12.74 16.37
C GLU A 315 6.82 -11.48 17.19
N LEU A 316 6.71 -10.29 16.58
CA LEU A 316 7.04 -9.01 17.22
C LEU A 316 5.90 -8.48 18.09
N ASP A 317 4.66 -8.79 17.73
CA ASP A 317 3.44 -8.32 18.38
C ASP A 317 2.46 -9.48 18.65
N PRO A 318 2.81 -10.40 19.57
CA PRO A 318 2.03 -11.62 19.82
C PRO A 318 0.65 -11.34 20.44
N ALA A 319 0.38 -10.12 20.91
CA ALA A 319 -0.94 -9.75 21.43
C ALA A 319 -2.03 -9.68 20.35
N HIS A 320 -1.65 -9.61 19.07
CA HIS A 320 -2.58 -9.43 17.93
C HIS A 320 -2.52 -10.57 16.91
N ILE A 321 -2.19 -11.79 17.36
CA ILE A 321 -2.00 -12.97 16.51
C ILE A 321 -3.17 -13.24 15.57
N ASP A 322 -4.42 -13.09 16.03
CA ASP A 322 -5.60 -13.38 15.21
C ASP A 322 -5.74 -12.44 14.00
N GLU A 323 -5.38 -11.16 14.17
CA GLU A 323 -5.42 -10.17 13.10
C GLU A 323 -4.37 -10.49 12.02
N TYR A 324 -3.14 -10.79 12.43
CA TYR A 324 -2.07 -11.18 11.52
C TYR A 324 -2.36 -12.52 10.83
N ASN A 325 -2.90 -13.51 11.53
CA ASN A 325 -3.31 -14.78 10.94
C ASN A 325 -4.39 -14.58 9.86
N ALA A 326 -5.36 -13.70 10.10
CA ALA A 326 -6.37 -13.37 9.10
C ALA A 326 -5.76 -12.67 7.87
N ILE A 327 -4.84 -11.72 8.07
CA ILE A 327 -4.10 -11.05 6.99
C ILE A 327 -3.30 -12.06 6.16
N ILE A 328 -2.50 -12.92 6.81
CA ILE A 328 -1.70 -13.95 6.15
C ILE A 328 -2.59 -14.88 5.33
N ALA A 329 -3.70 -15.35 5.91
CA ALA A 329 -4.60 -16.27 5.24
C ALA A 329 -5.23 -15.69 3.96
N ARG A 330 -5.53 -14.38 3.95
CA ARG A 330 -6.00 -13.67 2.74
C ARG A 330 -4.89 -13.53 1.70
N LEU A 331 -3.71 -13.03 2.10
CA LEU A 331 -2.58 -12.79 1.20
C LEU A 331 -2.03 -14.08 0.56
N GLU A 332 -2.12 -15.20 1.25
CA GLU A 332 -1.74 -16.52 0.73
C GLU A 332 -2.85 -17.21 -0.08
N GLY A 333 -4.03 -16.59 -0.22
CA GLY A 333 -5.17 -17.17 -0.94
C GLY A 333 -5.82 -18.38 -0.25
N LYS A 334 -5.52 -18.60 1.05
CA LYS A 334 -6.09 -19.69 1.85
C LYS A 334 -7.50 -19.38 2.36
N LYS A 335 -7.87 -18.09 2.37
CA LYS A 335 -9.20 -17.59 2.72
C LYS A 335 -9.67 -16.56 1.70
N SER A 336 -10.98 -16.38 1.61
CA SER A 336 -11.62 -15.40 0.73
C SER A 336 -11.20 -13.97 1.06
N ALA A 337 -11.32 -13.07 0.07
CA ALA A 337 -10.90 -11.67 0.18
C ALA A 337 -11.58 -10.89 1.32
N ASN A 338 -12.76 -11.34 1.78
CA ASN A 338 -13.54 -10.74 2.87
C ASN A 338 -13.18 -11.27 4.27
N TYR A 339 -12.35 -12.30 4.40
CA TYR A 339 -12.14 -12.98 5.68
C TYR A 339 -11.47 -12.08 6.71
N GLY A 340 -12.14 -11.77 7.81
CA GLY A 340 -11.59 -10.92 8.88
C GLY A 340 -11.48 -9.43 8.51
N ILE A 341 -12.13 -8.99 7.43
CA ILE A 341 -12.22 -7.57 7.06
C ILE A 341 -13.30 -6.89 7.91
N LYS A 342 -12.96 -5.76 8.52
CA LYS A 342 -13.87 -4.93 9.31
C LYS A 342 -14.21 -3.64 8.54
N PRO A 343 -15.43 -3.09 8.68
CA PRO A 343 -15.76 -1.78 8.15
C PRO A 343 -14.80 -0.68 8.64
N LEU A 344 -14.32 0.15 7.72
CA LEU A 344 -13.43 1.29 8.00
C LEU A 344 -13.62 2.33 6.90
N HIS A 345 -13.50 3.61 7.26
CA HIS A 345 -13.29 4.68 6.29
C HIS A 345 -12.20 5.63 6.76
N THR A 346 -11.21 5.90 5.91
CA THR A 346 -10.14 6.85 6.21
C THR A 346 -10.03 7.87 5.08
N HIS A 347 -10.12 9.15 5.43
CA HIS A 347 -9.68 10.23 4.55
C HIS A 347 -8.28 10.69 4.97
N TYR A 348 -7.29 10.45 4.12
CA TYR A 348 -5.91 10.84 4.32
C TYR A 348 -5.72 12.29 3.88
N PHE A 349 -6.00 13.22 4.78
CA PHE A 349 -6.04 14.67 4.50
C PHE A 349 -4.69 15.27 4.09
N ARG A 350 -3.56 14.60 4.37
CA ARG A 350 -2.25 14.98 3.83
C ARG A 350 -2.03 14.34 2.46
N GLY A 351 -2.51 13.12 2.27
CA GLY A 351 -2.27 12.30 1.08
C GLY A 351 -3.23 12.53 -0.10
N ASP A 352 -4.25 13.37 0.05
CA ASP A 352 -5.34 13.56 -0.93
C ASP A 352 -5.90 12.20 -1.42
N TYR A 353 -6.16 11.31 -0.47
CA TYR A 353 -6.59 9.93 -0.73
C TYR A 353 -7.70 9.53 0.24
N ALA A 354 -8.69 8.79 -0.24
CA ALA A 354 -9.75 8.23 0.59
C ALA A 354 -9.82 6.72 0.40
N LEU A 355 -9.93 5.99 1.50
CA LEU A 355 -10.08 4.54 1.51
C LEU A 355 -11.36 4.18 2.25
N HIS A 356 -12.19 3.36 1.62
CA HIS A 356 -13.43 2.87 2.19
C HIS A 356 -13.45 1.34 2.11
N VAL A 357 -13.41 0.70 3.27
CA VAL A 357 -13.34 -0.76 3.41
C VAL A 357 -14.65 -1.26 3.99
N ARG A 358 -15.20 -2.29 3.36
CA ARG A 358 -16.33 -3.06 3.86
C ARG A 358 -16.03 -4.55 3.74
N PRO A 359 -16.75 -5.41 4.48
CA PRO A 359 -16.55 -6.86 4.38
C PRO A 359 -16.60 -7.34 2.94
N HIS A 360 -17.52 -6.84 2.11
CA HIS A 360 -17.73 -7.34 0.75
C HIS A 360 -17.00 -6.58 -0.35
N TYR A 361 -16.40 -5.42 -0.07
CA TYR A 361 -15.69 -4.63 -1.08
C TYR A 361 -14.70 -3.65 -0.46
N THR A 362 -13.81 -3.12 -1.29
CA THR A 362 -13.00 -1.95 -1.00
C THR A 362 -13.14 -0.97 -2.14
N PHE A 363 -13.33 0.30 -1.79
CA PHE A 363 -13.41 1.42 -2.71
C PHE A 363 -12.39 2.47 -2.27
N ASP A 364 -11.56 2.96 -3.19
CA ASP A 364 -10.70 4.10 -2.91
C ASP A 364 -10.88 5.23 -3.90
N VAL A 365 -10.37 6.40 -3.53
CA VAL A 365 -10.29 7.58 -4.40
C VAL A 365 -8.92 8.21 -4.26
N ARG A 366 -8.18 8.31 -5.36
CA ARG A 366 -6.98 9.15 -5.44
C ARG A 366 -7.28 10.51 -6.06
N MET A 367 -6.93 11.55 -5.31
CA MET A 367 -7.03 12.95 -5.71
C MET A 367 -5.63 13.58 -5.78
N VAL A 368 -5.58 14.87 -6.07
CA VAL A 368 -4.37 15.68 -5.99
C VAL A 368 -4.76 17.13 -5.69
N SER A 369 -3.86 17.89 -5.09
CA SER A 369 -4.04 19.32 -4.84
C SER A 369 -2.73 20.08 -5.07
N ASN A 370 -2.75 21.39 -4.83
CA ASN A 370 -1.53 22.20 -4.77
C ASN A 370 -0.58 21.82 -3.60
N ARG A 371 -0.99 20.89 -2.73
CA ARG A 371 -0.22 20.37 -1.59
C ARG A 371 0.47 19.03 -1.88
N THR A 372 -0.06 18.25 -2.83
CA THR A 372 0.42 16.89 -3.15
C THR A 372 0.87 16.79 -4.60
N MET A 373 1.44 15.65 -4.97
CA MET A 373 1.91 15.37 -6.32
C MET A 373 0.96 14.42 -7.06
N ARG A 374 0.78 14.66 -8.36
CA ARG A 374 0.18 13.73 -9.31
C ARG A 374 0.99 12.43 -9.34
N CYS A 375 0.37 11.34 -9.79
CA CYS A 375 1.07 10.07 -9.98
C CYS A 375 2.27 10.25 -10.89
N GLU A 376 3.44 9.82 -10.40
CA GLU A 376 4.71 10.02 -11.08
C GLU A 376 4.86 9.13 -12.30
N TYR A 377 5.63 9.62 -13.26
CA TYR A 377 6.39 8.80 -14.18
C TYR A 377 7.87 9.10 -13.96
N GLY A 378 8.74 8.17 -14.35
CA GLY A 378 10.18 8.33 -14.20
C GLY A 378 10.94 7.08 -14.61
N ASN A 379 12.20 7.23 -15.02
CA ASN A 379 13.04 6.14 -15.55
C ASN A 379 12.42 5.37 -16.74
N GLY A 380 11.53 6.00 -17.50
CA GLY A 380 10.80 5.33 -18.58
C GLY A 380 9.63 4.48 -18.12
N GLU A 381 9.26 4.53 -16.82
CA GLU A 381 8.11 3.84 -16.23
C GLU A 381 6.88 4.77 -16.15
N ASN A 382 5.68 4.19 -16.19
CA ASN A 382 4.37 4.83 -16.00
C ASN A 382 4.04 5.99 -16.96
N LEU A 383 4.33 5.80 -18.24
CA LEU A 383 4.36 6.85 -19.27
C LEU A 383 2.99 7.48 -19.64
N LYS A 384 1.87 6.91 -19.18
CA LYS A 384 0.50 7.35 -19.54
C LYS A 384 -0.33 7.74 -18.30
N THR A 385 0.32 8.08 -17.20
CA THR A 385 -0.31 8.20 -15.88
C THR A 385 -1.00 9.52 -15.57
N TYR A 386 -0.93 10.52 -16.46
CA TYR A 386 -1.23 11.91 -16.11
C TYR A 386 -2.56 12.08 -15.37
N PHE A 387 -3.62 11.42 -15.81
CA PHE A 387 -4.96 11.53 -15.22
C PHE A 387 -5.21 10.66 -13.97
N MET A 388 -4.26 9.81 -13.53
CA MET A 388 -4.44 8.86 -12.42
C MET A 388 -4.72 9.52 -11.05
N SER A 389 -4.56 10.83 -10.92
CA SER A 389 -4.85 11.54 -9.67
C SER A 389 -6.05 12.48 -9.77
N ASP A 390 -6.81 12.44 -10.86
CA ASP A 390 -7.98 13.30 -11.07
C ASP A 390 -9.28 12.69 -10.56
N GLY A 391 -9.27 12.20 -9.32
CA GLY A 391 -10.38 11.47 -8.74
C GLY A 391 -10.50 10.06 -9.31
N CYS A 392 -9.36 9.38 -9.43
CA CYS A 392 -9.31 7.97 -9.83
C CYS A 392 -9.94 7.11 -8.75
N THR A 393 -10.69 6.07 -9.12
CA THR A 393 -11.38 5.19 -8.18
C THR A 393 -11.10 3.72 -8.43
N ASN A 394 -10.61 3.00 -7.43
CA ASN A 394 -10.55 1.55 -7.49
C ASN A 394 -11.80 0.94 -6.84
N ILE A 395 -12.37 -0.09 -7.49
CA ILE A 395 -13.59 -0.76 -7.03
C ILE A 395 -13.34 -2.27 -7.06
N VAL A 396 -13.10 -2.87 -5.90
CA VAL A 396 -12.71 -4.28 -5.79
C VAL A 396 -13.59 -5.05 -4.80
N THR A 397 -13.91 -6.29 -5.14
CA THR A 397 -14.68 -7.25 -4.33
C THR A 397 -13.83 -8.47 -4.00
N GLU A 398 -13.11 -8.99 -5.00
CA GLU A 398 -12.17 -10.12 -4.85
C GLU A 398 -10.71 -9.63 -4.83
N GLY A 399 -10.42 -8.51 -5.51
CA GLY A 399 -9.11 -7.84 -5.54
C GLY A 399 -8.46 -7.85 -6.92
N ASP A 400 -8.75 -8.85 -7.75
CA ASP A 400 -8.10 -9.07 -9.04
C ASP A 400 -8.77 -8.34 -10.21
N GLU A 401 -9.78 -7.49 -9.96
CA GLU A 401 -10.55 -6.80 -11.01
C GLU A 401 -9.70 -5.94 -11.96
N TYR A 402 -8.49 -5.54 -11.54
CA TYR A 402 -7.53 -4.76 -12.33
C TYR A 402 -6.17 -5.46 -12.46
N ALA A 403 -6.08 -6.75 -12.13
CA ALA A 403 -4.83 -7.48 -12.21
C ALA A 403 -4.31 -7.50 -13.66
N ARG A 404 -3.10 -6.97 -13.88
CA ARG A 404 -2.40 -6.99 -15.18
C ARG A 404 -3.14 -6.29 -16.35
N ILE A 405 -4.15 -5.45 -16.08
CA ILE A 405 -4.94 -4.77 -17.13
C ILE A 405 -4.23 -3.56 -17.75
N PHE A 406 -3.33 -2.91 -17.01
CA PHE A 406 -2.68 -1.65 -17.37
C PHE A 406 -2.07 -1.55 -18.78
N PRO A 407 -1.43 -2.58 -19.37
CA PRO A 407 -0.89 -2.48 -20.74
C PRO A 407 -1.98 -2.30 -21.81
N VAL A 408 -3.22 -2.73 -21.55
CA VAL A 408 -4.33 -2.64 -22.50
C VAL A 408 -5.35 -1.57 -22.14
N TRP A 409 -5.14 -0.82 -21.06
CA TRP A 409 -6.04 0.25 -20.65
C TRP A 409 -6.13 1.35 -21.72
N ASN A 410 -7.34 1.88 -21.91
CA ASN A 410 -7.51 3.22 -22.44
C ASN A 410 -7.27 4.22 -21.31
N TRP A 411 -6.11 4.87 -21.34
CA TRP A 411 -5.67 5.80 -20.30
C TRP A 411 -6.41 7.16 -20.30
N ASN A 412 -7.30 7.43 -21.27
CA ASN A 412 -8.28 8.52 -21.17
C ASN A 412 -9.55 8.12 -20.40
N ARG A 413 -9.67 6.84 -20.04
CA ARG A 413 -10.83 6.24 -19.38
C ARG A 413 -10.46 5.57 -18.06
N ILE A 414 -9.57 6.20 -17.31
CA ILE A 414 -9.20 5.72 -15.97
C ILE A 414 -10.47 5.71 -15.10
N PRO A 415 -10.74 4.62 -14.35
CA PRO A 415 -11.90 4.54 -13.46
C PRO A 415 -12.05 5.77 -12.56
N GLY A 416 -13.26 6.32 -12.46
CA GLY A 416 -13.58 7.50 -11.64
C GLY A 416 -13.27 8.85 -12.29
N VAL A 417 -12.35 8.92 -13.25
CA VAL A 417 -11.82 10.18 -13.78
C VAL A 417 -12.80 10.88 -14.74
N THR A 418 -12.83 12.21 -14.68
CA THR A 418 -13.47 13.08 -15.68
C THR A 418 -12.39 13.69 -16.58
N ALA A 419 -12.30 13.29 -17.84
CA ALA A 419 -11.20 13.71 -18.73
C ALA A 419 -11.66 13.94 -20.19
N PRO A 420 -11.04 14.90 -20.89
CA PRO A 420 -11.15 15.01 -22.34
C PRO A 420 -10.58 13.75 -23.00
N GLN A 421 -11.23 13.28 -24.07
CA GLN A 421 -10.81 12.09 -24.81
C GLN A 421 -9.74 12.48 -25.86
N LEU A 422 -8.51 12.72 -25.39
CA LEU A 422 -7.37 13.17 -26.20
C LEU A 422 -6.73 12.02 -27.00
N ASP A 423 -6.18 12.29 -28.18
CA ASP A 423 -5.49 11.27 -28.99
C ASP A 423 -4.21 10.75 -28.33
N THR A 424 -3.51 11.62 -27.59
CA THR A 424 -2.30 11.29 -26.84
C THR A 424 -2.47 11.70 -25.39
N ILE A 425 -2.13 10.78 -24.47
CA ILE A 425 -2.12 11.09 -23.05
C ILE A 425 -1.02 12.11 -22.77
N PRO A 426 -1.33 13.24 -22.12
CA PRO A 426 -0.32 14.20 -21.71
C PRO A 426 0.72 13.53 -20.81
N ARG A 427 1.94 14.04 -20.85
CA ARG A 427 2.96 13.77 -19.84
C ARG A 427 3.33 15.09 -19.19
N THR A 428 3.60 15.07 -17.89
CA THR A 428 4.10 16.27 -17.21
C THR A 428 5.47 16.64 -17.78
N VAL A 429 5.84 17.93 -17.76
CA VAL A 429 7.15 18.39 -18.27
C VAL A 429 8.30 17.84 -17.42
N ILE A 430 8.03 17.67 -16.12
CA ILE A 430 9.02 17.25 -15.13
C ILE A 430 8.66 15.82 -14.68
N ASP A 431 9.63 14.91 -14.80
CA ASP A 431 9.58 13.56 -14.22
C ASP A 431 9.46 13.65 -12.68
N TRP A 432 8.94 12.60 -12.04
CA TRP A 432 8.85 12.42 -10.58
C TRP A 432 7.83 13.28 -9.82
N GLN A 433 7.81 14.59 -10.04
CA GLN A 433 7.05 15.50 -9.16
C GLN A 433 6.36 16.61 -9.95
N THR A 434 5.05 16.47 -10.09
CA THR A 434 4.18 17.55 -10.59
C THR A 434 3.03 17.74 -9.62
N LYS A 435 2.85 18.96 -9.11
CA LYS A 435 1.76 19.29 -8.20
C LYS A 435 0.40 19.26 -8.92
N GLY A 436 -0.66 19.00 -8.16
CA GLY A 436 -2.02 19.26 -8.64
C GLY A 436 -2.34 20.76 -8.66
N THR A 437 -3.47 21.09 -9.28
CA THR A 437 -3.97 22.47 -9.37
C THR A 437 -5.10 22.77 -8.39
N SER A 438 -5.71 21.75 -7.79
CA SER A 438 -6.85 21.94 -6.89
C SER A 438 -6.45 22.64 -5.59
N VAL A 439 -7.27 23.62 -5.21
CA VAL A 439 -7.23 24.28 -3.90
C VAL A 439 -8.29 23.73 -2.94
N PHE A 440 -9.18 22.85 -3.42
CA PHE A 440 -10.29 22.28 -2.65
C PHE A 440 -10.40 20.78 -2.94
N ALA A 441 -9.59 20.02 -2.23
CA ALA A 441 -9.53 18.58 -2.27
C ALA A 441 -9.38 18.07 -0.84
N GLY A 442 -10.19 17.10 -0.43
CA GLY A 442 -10.21 16.66 0.96
C GLY A 442 -11.47 15.88 1.29
N GLY A 443 -11.79 15.73 2.58
CA GLY A 443 -12.95 14.98 3.00
C GLY A 443 -13.15 14.96 4.50
N VAL A 444 -14.38 14.68 4.91
CA VAL A 444 -14.76 14.45 6.31
C VAL A 444 -14.98 12.96 6.54
N SER A 445 -14.53 12.46 7.69
CA SER A 445 -14.59 11.06 8.09
C SER A 445 -14.86 10.95 9.58
N ASP A 446 -15.73 10.02 9.98
CA ASP A 446 -15.90 9.57 11.38
C ASP A 446 -15.21 8.22 11.64
N SER A 447 -14.26 7.84 10.78
CA SER A 447 -13.60 6.54 10.72
C SER A 447 -14.45 5.37 10.21
N LEU A 448 -15.75 5.55 9.92
CA LEU A 448 -16.62 4.50 9.38
C LEU A 448 -17.34 4.91 8.07
N TYR A 449 -17.81 6.15 8.04
CA TYR A 449 -18.48 6.83 6.93
C TYR A 449 -17.75 8.14 6.65
N GLY A 450 -18.04 8.72 5.49
CA GLY A 450 -17.49 10.02 5.15
C GLY A 450 -17.89 10.48 3.76
N VAL A 451 -17.46 11.68 3.43
CA VAL A 451 -17.55 12.23 2.08
C VAL A 451 -16.20 12.85 1.70
N SER A 452 -15.74 12.56 0.49
CA SER A 452 -14.55 13.17 -0.09
C SER A 452 -14.92 14.03 -1.29
N VAL A 453 -14.12 15.06 -1.56
CA VAL A 453 -14.34 16.06 -2.60
C VAL A 453 -13.04 16.39 -3.33
N TYR A 454 -13.15 16.61 -4.64
CA TYR A 454 -12.10 17.11 -5.51
C TYR A 454 -12.67 18.12 -6.51
N SER A 455 -12.30 19.39 -6.37
CA SER A 455 -12.62 20.44 -7.33
C SER A 455 -11.37 20.90 -8.05
N TYR A 456 -11.33 20.77 -9.36
CA TYR A 456 -10.17 21.16 -10.16
C TYR A 456 -10.56 21.93 -11.41
N PHE A 457 -9.57 22.66 -11.91
CA PHE A 457 -9.51 23.16 -13.26
C PHE A 457 -8.09 22.88 -13.76
N ASP A 458 -7.97 22.07 -14.80
CA ASP A 458 -6.70 21.72 -15.42
C ASP A 458 -6.62 22.32 -16.82
N THR A 459 -5.63 23.20 -17.02
CA THR A 459 -5.32 23.88 -18.29
C THR A 459 -4.04 23.37 -18.94
N TYR A 460 -3.41 22.35 -18.36
CA TYR A 460 -2.16 21.79 -18.89
C TYR A 460 -2.41 21.07 -20.21
N ALA A 461 -1.50 21.24 -21.18
CA ALA A 461 -1.51 20.50 -22.47
C ALA A 461 -2.91 20.39 -23.12
N ASP A 462 -3.61 21.53 -23.19
CA ASP A 462 -4.95 21.66 -23.79
C ASP A 462 -6.07 20.84 -23.13
N ILE A 463 -5.83 20.29 -21.94
CA ILE A 463 -6.86 19.57 -21.16
C ILE A 463 -8.07 20.47 -20.91
N ASN A 464 -7.84 21.75 -20.56
CA ASN A 464 -8.83 22.81 -20.37
C ASN A 464 -10.17 22.33 -19.80
N THR A 465 -10.14 21.54 -18.73
CA THR A 465 -11.31 20.85 -18.16
C THR A 465 -11.41 21.11 -16.67
N ALA A 466 -12.60 21.45 -16.20
CA ALA A 466 -12.93 21.63 -14.80
C ALA A 466 -14.06 20.69 -14.40
N ALA A 467 -14.04 20.22 -13.15
CA ALA A 467 -15.15 19.52 -12.54
C ALA A 467 -15.12 19.64 -11.01
N LYS A 468 -16.30 19.46 -10.40
CA LYS A 468 -16.51 19.32 -8.96
C LYS A 468 -17.02 17.91 -8.70
N LYS A 469 -16.15 17.07 -8.14
CA LYS A 469 -16.38 15.64 -7.95
C LYS A 469 -16.46 15.34 -6.47
N SER A 470 -17.44 14.53 -6.06
CA SER A 470 -17.56 14.09 -4.67
C SER A 470 -18.04 12.65 -4.57
N TRP A 471 -17.57 11.96 -3.53
CA TRP A 471 -17.87 10.56 -3.26
C TRP A 471 -18.42 10.44 -1.84
N PHE A 472 -19.64 9.92 -1.72
CA PHE A 472 -20.38 9.75 -0.47
C PHE A 472 -20.40 8.28 -0.09
N PHE A 473 -19.80 7.94 1.05
CA PHE A 473 -19.52 6.57 1.41
C PHE A 473 -20.47 6.10 2.53
N PHE A 474 -21.29 5.08 2.23
CA PHE A 474 -22.20 4.41 3.18
C PHE A 474 -21.77 2.96 3.41
N ASP A 475 -22.71 2.04 3.66
CA ASP A 475 -22.37 0.64 3.88
C ASP A 475 -22.36 -0.16 2.60
N ASP A 476 -23.49 -0.20 1.90
CA ASP A 476 -23.69 -1.06 0.74
C ASP A 476 -23.42 -0.31 -0.58
N GLU A 477 -23.35 1.02 -0.51
CA GLU A 477 -23.26 1.88 -1.67
C GLU A 477 -22.30 3.07 -1.53
N ILE A 478 -21.79 3.51 -2.68
CA ILE A 478 -21.01 4.73 -2.85
C ILE A 478 -21.72 5.59 -3.88
N ILE A 479 -22.10 6.81 -3.50
CA ILE A 479 -22.72 7.77 -4.43
C ILE A 479 -21.62 8.66 -4.97
N CYS A 480 -21.53 8.74 -6.29
CA CYS A 480 -20.52 9.51 -7.01
C CYS A 480 -21.22 10.64 -7.78
N LEU A 481 -20.99 11.87 -7.34
CA LEU A 481 -21.58 13.06 -7.94
C LEU A 481 -20.52 13.88 -8.68
N GLY A 482 -20.94 14.46 -9.78
CA GLY A 482 -20.18 15.44 -10.54
C GLY A 482 -21.06 16.61 -10.94
N ALA A 483 -20.54 17.81 -10.76
CA ALA A 483 -21.16 19.04 -11.22
C ALA A 483 -20.12 20.02 -11.75
N GLY A 484 -20.57 21.09 -12.41
CA GLY A 484 -19.65 22.08 -12.96
C GLY A 484 -18.65 21.49 -13.95
N VAL A 485 -19.03 20.43 -14.68
CA VAL A 485 -18.19 19.85 -15.73
C VAL A 485 -18.18 20.85 -16.89
N ASN A 486 -17.04 21.52 -17.04
CA ASN A 486 -16.81 22.54 -18.06
C ASN A 486 -15.55 22.19 -18.83
N SER A 487 -15.55 22.35 -20.15
CA SER A 487 -14.32 22.19 -20.92
C SER A 487 -14.32 23.03 -22.20
N THR A 488 -13.12 23.40 -22.64
CA THR A 488 -12.86 24.01 -23.94
C THR A 488 -11.84 23.23 -24.75
N ALA A 489 -11.61 21.94 -24.43
CA ALA A 489 -10.62 21.09 -25.08
C ALA A 489 -10.94 20.75 -26.55
N GLY A 490 -12.14 21.07 -27.06
CA GLY A 490 -12.55 20.78 -28.43
C GLY A 490 -12.88 19.31 -28.73
N VAL A 491 -12.57 18.39 -27.81
CA VAL A 491 -12.90 16.95 -27.87
C VAL A 491 -13.98 16.57 -26.86
N PRO A 492 -14.62 15.38 -26.99
CA PRO A 492 -15.58 14.92 -25.99
C PRO A 492 -14.94 14.80 -24.60
N VAL A 493 -15.69 15.19 -23.57
CA VAL A 493 -15.32 14.94 -22.17
C VAL A 493 -16.13 13.77 -21.65
N CYS A 494 -15.46 12.80 -21.03
CA CYS A 494 -16.11 11.65 -20.43
C CYS A 494 -15.87 11.60 -18.93
N THR A 495 -16.81 11.04 -18.18
CA THR A 495 -16.54 10.54 -16.82
C THR A 495 -16.61 9.04 -16.84
N THR A 496 -15.50 8.38 -16.57
CA THR A 496 -15.46 6.91 -16.54
C THR A 496 -15.92 6.45 -15.16
N ILE A 497 -16.89 5.54 -15.13
CA ILE A 497 -17.34 4.88 -13.90
C ILE A 497 -16.39 3.74 -13.56
N ASN A 498 -16.10 2.87 -14.52
CA ASN A 498 -15.15 1.79 -14.35
C ASN A 498 -14.51 1.36 -15.69
N GLN A 499 -13.29 0.84 -15.62
CA GLN A 499 -12.55 0.15 -16.67
C GLN A 499 -11.76 -1.01 -16.04
N CYS A 500 -12.36 -2.19 -16.00
CA CYS A 500 -11.84 -3.37 -15.31
C CYS A 500 -11.89 -4.61 -16.20
N LEU A 501 -11.30 -5.71 -15.73
CA LEU A 501 -11.34 -6.97 -16.45
C LEU A 501 -12.79 -7.43 -16.61
N LEU A 502 -13.11 -7.95 -17.79
CA LEU A 502 -14.40 -8.58 -18.03
C LEU A 502 -14.49 -9.86 -17.19
N SER A 503 -15.52 -9.97 -16.37
CA SER A 503 -15.83 -11.19 -15.63
C SER A 503 -16.42 -12.24 -16.55
N LYS A 504 -16.29 -13.52 -16.18
CA LYS A 504 -17.01 -14.62 -16.85
C LYS A 504 -18.54 -14.49 -16.72
N LYS A 505 -19.03 -13.68 -15.78
CA LYS A 505 -20.46 -13.39 -15.60
C LYS A 505 -20.94 -12.41 -16.66
N GLU A 506 -22.18 -12.58 -17.10
CA GLU A 506 -22.81 -11.67 -18.06
C GLU A 506 -22.89 -10.23 -17.52
N VAL A 507 -22.74 -9.27 -18.44
CA VAL A 507 -23.09 -7.87 -18.20
C VAL A 507 -24.57 -7.71 -18.51
N ILE A 508 -25.35 -7.26 -17.53
CA ILE A 508 -26.79 -7.05 -17.68
C ILE A 508 -27.08 -5.56 -17.57
N LEU A 509 -27.88 -5.03 -18.48
CA LEU A 509 -28.32 -3.64 -18.47
C LEU A 509 -29.85 -3.58 -18.35
N SER A 510 -30.34 -2.61 -17.57
CA SER A 510 -31.76 -2.26 -17.49
C SER A 510 -32.02 -0.91 -18.11
N GLN A 511 -32.93 -0.85 -19.07
CA GLN A 511 -33.41 0.38 -19.68
C GLN A 511 -34.90 0.24 -19.97
N SER A 512 -35.68 1.28 -19.69
CA SER A 512 -37.14 1.27 -19.88
C SER A 512 -37.81 0.05 -19.21
N LYS A 513 -37.34 -0.32 -18.02
CA LYS A 513 -37.80 -1.49 -17.23
C LYS A 513 -37.63 -2.85 -17.91
N LYS A 514 -36.80 -2.93 -18.96
CA LYS A 514 -36.44 -4.19 -19.64
C LYS A 514 -34.98 -4.51 -19.38
N HIS A 515 -34.69 -5.79 -19.21
CA HIS A 515 -33.34 -6.29 -18.97
C HIS A 515 -32.80 -6.96 -20.23
N SER A 516 -31.55 -6.67 -20.58
CA SER A 516 -30.85 -7.31 -21.68
C SER A 516 -29.42 -7.65 -21.29
N VAL A 517 -28.93 -8.77 -21.84
CA VAL A 517 -27.52 -9.11 -21.78
C VAL A 517 -26.78 -8.25 -22.81
N VAL A 518 -25.74 -7.56 -22.37
CA VAL A 518 -24.91 -6.74 -23.23
C VAL A 518 -23.98 -7.65 -24.04
N LYS A 519 -24.11 -7.56 -25.37
CA LYS A 519 -23.27 -8.29 -26.33
C LYS A 519 -21.87 -7.69 -26.36
N GLU A 520 -20.95 -8.36 -27.04
CA GLU A 520 -19.63 -7.79 -27.32
C GLU A 520 -19.76 -6.59 -28.26
N GLY A 521 -18.98 -5.54 -28.00
CA GLY A 521 -18.95 -4.31 -28.80
C GLY A 521 -18.88 -3.02 -27.97
N ASP A 522 -19.04 -1.91 -28.67
CA ASP A 522 -19.17 -0.57 -28.11
C ASP A 522 -20.61 -0.06 -28.27
N PHE A 523 -21.20 0.43 -27.19
CA PHE A 523 -22.60 0.83 -27.13
C PHE A 523 -22.77 2.20 -26.49
N VAL A 524 -23.80 2.91 -26.93
CA VAL A 524 -24.28 4.14 -26.30
C VAL A 524 -25.70 3.90 -25.83
N TYR A 525 -25.98 4.27 -24.59
CA TYR A 525 -27.30 4.15 -23.97
C TYR A 525 -27.75 5.51 -23.46
N ASP A 526 -28.96 5.91 -23.85
CA ASP A 526 -29.62 7.07 -23.28
C ASP A 526 -30.40 6.67 -22.03
N SER A 527 -29.95 7.17 -20.88
CA SER A 527 -30.65 7.07 -19.60
C SER A 527 -31.03 5.63 -19.19
N PRO A 528 -30.09 4.66 -19.22
CA PRO A 528 -30.31 3.36 -18.58
C PRO A 528 -30.60 3.54 -17.08
N GLU A 529 -31.31 2.60 -16.48
CA GLU A 529 -31.63 2.62 -15.05
C GLU A 529 -30.45 2.09 -14.22
N TRP A 530 -29.86 0.99 -14.67
CA TRP A 530 -28.69 0.38 -14.04
C TRP A 530 -27.95 -0.59 -14.97
N VAL A 531 -26.68 -0.85 -14.65
CA VAL A 531 -25.83 -1.92 -15.22
C VAL A 531 -25.35 -2.82 -14.09
N LEU A 532 -25.28 -4.12 -14.33
CA LEU A 532 -24.75 -5.12 -13.41
C LEU A 532 -23.60 -5.87 -14.08
N HIS A 533 -22.41 -5.82 -13.48
CA HIS A 533 -21.22 -6.53 -13.93
C HIS A 533 -20.39 -7.00 -12.75
N ASN A 534 -19.87 -8.22 -12.82
CA ASN A 534 -18.99 -8.81 -11.80
C ASN A 534 -19.47 -8.70 -10.34
N GLY A 535 -20.78 -8.73 -10.10
CA GLY A 535 -21.28 -8.59 -8.73
C GLY A 535 -21.40 -7.13 -8.24
N ILE A 536 -21.20 -6.15 -9.12
CA ILE A 536 -21.26 -4.72 -8.84
C ILE A 536 -22.40 -4.11 -9.66
N GLY A 537 -23.36 -3.51 -8.96
CA GLY A 537 -24.41 -2.70 -9.55
C GLY A 537 -23.93 -1.26 -9.77
N TYR A 538 -24.25 -0.69 -10.93
CA TYR A 538 -24.07 0.71 -11.25
C TYR A 538 -25.44 1.30 -11.55
N VAL A 539 -25.92 2.23 -10.73
CA VAL A 539 -27.27 2.82 -10.83
C VAL A 539 -27.16 4.27 -11.28
N PHE A 540 -28.11 4.74 -12.10
CA PHE A 540 -28.07 6.09 -12.69
C PHE A 540 -29.34 6.88 -12.33
N PRO A 541 -29.43 7.46 -11.12
CA PRO A 541 -30.66 8.11 -10.64
C PRO A 541 -31.14 9.27 -11.51
N ALA A 542 -30.20 9.98 -12.14
CA ALA A 542 -30.47 11.13 -13.01
C ALA A 542 -30.48 10.78 -14.52
N GLY A 543 -30.36 9.50 -14.88
CA GLY A 543 -30.17 9.09 -16.28
C GLY A 543 -28.87 9.64 -16.87
N GLY A 544 -28.89 9.96 -18.17
CA GLY A 544 -27.75 10.57 -18.88
C GLY A 544 -27.25 9.73 -20.07
N ASN A 545 -26.34 10.29 -20.86
CA ASN A 545 -25.72 9.61 -21.99
C ASN A 545 -24.54 8.75 -21.52
N LEU A 546 -24.69 7.42 -21.59
CA LEU A 546 -23.66 6.48 -21.17
C LEU A 546 -23.03 5.77 -22.35
N PHE A 547 -21.72 5.57 -22.29
CA PHE A 547 -21.03 4.59 -23.12
C PHE A 547 -20.75 3.33 -22.31
N LEU A 548 -20.84 2.18 -22.98
CA LEU A 548 -20.47 0.88 -22.43
C LEU A 548 -19.68 0.12 -23.50
N SER A 549 -18.47 -0.32 -23.15
CA SER A 549 -17.63 -1.16 -23.99
C SER A 549 -17.41 -2.51 -23.33
N LYS A 550 -17.60 -3.58 -24.09
CA LYS A 550 -17.29 -4.96 -23.71
C LYS A 550 -16.55 -5.60 -24.88
N LYS A 551 -15.23 -5.60 -24.85
CA LYS A 551 -14.40 -6.11 -25.96
C LYS A 551 -13.01 -6.49 -25.50
N ILE A 552 -12.29 -7.19 -26.37
CA ILE A 552 -10.85 -7.37 -26.23
C ILE A 552 -10.16 -6.02 -26.48
N GLN A 553 -9.32 -5.60 -25.54
CA GLN A 553 -8.39 -4.49 -25.71
C GLN A 553 -6.97 -5.03 -25.81
N THR A 554 -6.14 -4.36 -26.61
CA THR A 554 -4.75 -4.74 -26.84
C THR A 554 -3.78 -3.62 -26.49
N GLY A 555 -2.53 -3.97 -26.27
CA GLY A 555 -1.45 -3.04 -25.95
C GLY A 555 -0.21 -3.79 -25.49
N SER A 556 0.81 -3.08 -25.02
CA SER A 556 2.04 -3.72 -24.52
C SER A 556 2.51 -3.05 -23.25
N TRP A 557 3.18 -3.81 -22.38
CA TRP A 557 3.81 -3.27 -21.19
C TRP A 557 4.86 -2.21 -21.56
N TYR A 558 5.60 -2.42 -22.64
CA TYR A 558 6.55 -1.44 -23.17
C TYR A 558 5.92 -0.06 -23.43
N SER A 559 4.66 -0.01 -23.88
CA SER A 559 3.97 1.25 -24.19
C SER A 559 3.70 2.14 -22.97
N ILE A 560 3.79 1.56 -21.76
CA ILE A 560 3.63 2.27 -20.48
C ILE A 560 4.90 2.20 -19.62
N ASN A 561 5.84 1.30 -19.95
CA ASN A 561 7.07 1.08 -19.21
C ASN A 561 8.18 0.53 -20.12
N HIS A 562 9.18 1.35 -20.44
CA HIS A 562 10.26 0.98 -21.35
C HIS A 562 11.17 -0.16 -20.86
N THR A 563 11.08 -0.57 -19.59
CA THR A 563 11.85 -1.71 -19.06
C THR A 563 11.15 -3.06 -19.26
N GLU A 564 9.91 -3.06 -19.77
CA GLU A 564 9.05 -4.24 -19.88
C GLU A 564 8.96 -4.76 -21.34
N SER A 565 8.32 -5.92 -21.49
CA SER A 565 8.17 -6.59 -22.79
C SER A 565 7.38 -5.77 -23.82
N LYS A 566 7.85 -5.81 -25.06
CA LYS A 566 7.18 -5.25 -26.25
C LYS A 566 6.04 -6.15 -26.76
N ASN A 567 5.93 -7.38 -26.27
CA ASN A 567 4.94 -8.33 -26.74
C ASN A 567 3.53 -7.80 -26.52
N GLU A 568 2.69 -7.94 -27.55
CA GLU A 568 1.29 -7.59 -27.44
C GLU A 568 0.60 -8.42 -26.35
N GLN A 569 -0.21 -7.73 -25.55
CA GLN A 569 -1.09 -8.27 -24.53
C GLN A 569 -2.52 -8.05 -25.00
N GLN A 570 -3.40 -8.97 -24.64
CA GLN A 570 -4.82 -8.88 -24.91
C GLN A 570 -5.58 -9.21 -23.62
N GLN A 571 -6.60 -8.43 -23.29
CA GLN A 571 -7.53 -8.72 -22.20
C GLN A 571 -8.95 -8.37 -22.64
N GLU A 572 -9.92 -9.14 -22.17
CA GLU A 572 -11.32 -8.73 -22.25
C GLU A 572 -11.59 -7.66 -21.19
N VAL A 573 -12.10 -6.51 -21.61
CA VAL A 573 -12.27 -5.33 -20.75
C VAL A 573 -13.73 -4.88 -20.74
N PHE A 574 -14.24 -4.59 -19.55
CA PHE A 574 -15.49 -3.87 -19.34
C PHE A 574 -15.17 -2.39 -19.06
N THR A 575 -15.72 -1.49 -19.87
CA THR A 575 -15.63 -0.04 -19.65
C THR A 575 -17.03 0.56 -19.62
N LEU A 576 -17.30 1.42 -18.64
CA LEU A 576 -18.59 2.10 -18.47
C LEU A 576 -18.35 3.56 -18.08
N GLY A 577 -19.11 4.49 -18.64
CA GLY A 577 -19.01 5.90 -18.24
C GLY A 577 -20.06 6.80 -18.88
N PHE A 578 -20.04 8.07 -18.48
CA PHE A 578 -20.84 9.14 -19.06
C PHE A 578 -20.09 9.85 -20.18
N ASN A 579 -20.79 10.22 -21.24
CA ASN A 579 -20.31 11.11 -22.29
C ASN A 579 -20.99 12.49 -22.13
N HIS A 580 -20.20 13.51 -21.84
CA HIS A 580 -20.67 14.90 -21.68
C HIS A 580 -20.68 15.70 -22.98
N GLY A 581 -20.28 15.08 -24.09
CA GLY A 581 -20.12 15.73 -25.40
C GLY A 581 -18.89 16.64 -25.47
N CYS A 582 -18.77 17.37 -26.57
CA CYS A 582 -17.71 18.36 -26.77
C CYS A 582 -18.07 19.68 -26.09
N ASN A 583 -17.08 20.31 -25.47
CA ASN A 583 -17.21 21.62 -24.80
C ASN A 583 -18.40 21.71 -23.82
N PRO A 584 -18.58 20.77 -22.89
CA PRO A 584 -19.67 20.83 -21.92
C PRO A 584 -19.64 22.14 -21.14
N ARG A 585 -20.83 22.62 -20.78
CA ARG A 585 -21.02 23.81 -19.94
C ARG A 585 -21.91 23.44 -18.77
N ASN A 586 -21.34 23.49 -17.57
CA ASN A 586 -21.99 23.12 -16.32
C ASN A 586 -22.70 21.75 -16.38
N ALA A 587 -22.10 20.78 -17.09
CA ALA A 587 -22.66 19.43 -17.13
C ALA A 587 -22.52 18.75 -15.77
N THR A 588 -23.38 17.74 -15.54
CA THR A 588 -23.47 17.00 -14.28
C THR A 588 -23.54 15.51 -14.55
N TYR A 589 -23.09 14.70 -13.60
CA TYR A 589 -23.38 13.26 -13.55
C TYR A 589 -23.74 12.83 -12.13
N ALA A 590 -24.50 11.75 -12.02
CA ALA A 590 -24.78 11.07 -10.77
C ALA A 590 -24.86 9.56 -11.02
N TYR A 591 -24.03 8.79 -10.34
CA TYR A 591 -24.12 7.33 -10.33
C TYR A 591 -23.91 6.78 -8.93
N ILE A 592 -24.44 5.59 -8.70
CA ILE A 592 -24.27 4.87 -7.44
C ILE A 592 -23.63 3.52 -7.72
N VAL A 593 -22.53 3.23 -7.04
CA VAL A 593 -21.85 1.93 -7.07
C VAL A 593 -22.38 1.09 -5.92
N VAL A 594 -22.85 -0.13 -6.21
CA VAL A 594 -23.47 -1.04 -5.25
C VAL A 594 -22.81 -2.43 -5.35
N PRO A 595 -21.71 -2.67 -4.62
CA PRO A 595 -21.05 -3.97 -4.62
C PRO A 595 -21.89 -5.07 -3.95
N GLY A 596 -21.59 -6.34 -4.23
CA GLY A 596 -22.28 -7.50 -3.60
C GLY A 596 -23.66 -7.84 -4.18
N ILE A 597 -23.99 -7.32 -5.36
CA ILE A 597 -25.25 -7.60 -6.05
C ILE A 597 -25.05 -8.70 -7.09
N HIS A 598 -25.76 -9.83 -6.95
CA HIS A 598 -25.57 -10.99 -7.83
C HIS A 598 -26.82 -11.38 -8.63
N SER A 599 -27.85 -10.53 -8.65
CA SER A 599 -29.06 -10.81 -9.44
C SER A 599 -29.82 -9.55 -9.83
N VAL A 600 -30.54 -9.65 -10.95
CA VAL A 600 -31.49 -8.63 -11.43
C VAL A 600 -32.54 -8.31 -10.37
N ARG A 601 -33.02 -9.33 -9.64
CA ARG A 601 -33.99 -9.14 -8.54
C ARG A 601 -33.43 -8.22 -7.46
N LYS A 602 -32.18 -8.40 -7.05
CA LYS A 602 -31.52 -7.54 -6.07
C LYS A 602 -31.29 -6.12 -6.61
N MET A 603 -30.90 -5.96 -7.87
CA MET A 603 -30.79 -4.63 -8.50
C MET A 603 -32.13 -3.88 -8.51
N ASN A 604 -33.21 -4.57 -8.92
CA ASN A 604 -34.55 -3.98 -8.91
C ASN A 604 -35.04 -3.65 -7.51
N HIS A 605 -34.64 -4.43 -6.50
CA HIS A 605 -34.94 -4.13 -5.10
C HIS A 605 -34.15 -2.91 -4.60
N TYR A 606 -32.87 -2.78 -4.95
CA TYR A 606 -32.03 -1.64 -4.57
C TYR A 606 -32.60 -0.30 -5.07
N ARG A 607 -33.43 -0.27 -6.11
CA ARG A 607 -34.12 0.97 -6.54
C ARG A 607 -35.05 1.57 -5.48
N LYS A 608 -35.38 0.82 -4.42
CA LYS A 608 -36.07 1.30 -3.22
C LYS A 608 -35.08 1.72 -2.12
N SER A 609 -33.84 2.04 -2.50
CA SER A 609 -32.74 2.37 -1.59
C SER A 609 -33.12 3.58 -0.72
N PRO A 610 -32.66 3.61 0.54
CA PRO A 610 -32.84 4.74 1.46
C PRO A 610 -32.03 5.99 1.08
N VAL A 611 -31.31 5.99 -0.04
CA VAL A 611 -30.44 7.10 -0.48
C VAL A 611 -31.20 8.13 -1.31
N GLU A 612 -31.03 9.40 -0.92
CA GLU A 612 -31.60 10.57 -1.57
C GLU A 612 -30.48 11.54 -1.99
N ILE A 613 -30.42 11.87 -3.28
CA ILE A 613 -29.55 12.93 -3.80
C ILE A 613 -30.35 14.23 -3.79
N LEU A 614 -30.02 15.14 -2.87
CA LEU A 614 -30.81 16.34 -2.59
C LEU A 614 -30.26 17.58 -3.29
N ALA A 615 -28.96 17.60 -3.59
CA ALA A 615 -28.34 18.62 -4.43
C ALA A 615 -27.16 18.03 -5.20
N ASN A 616 -27.03 18.42 -6.47
CA ASN A 616 -25.84 18.18 -7.28
C ASN A 616 -25.58 19.39 -8.17
N THR A 617 -24.99 20.43 -7.58
CA THR A 617 -24.72 21.70 -8.25
C THR A 617 -23.25 22.06 -8.13
N ASP A 618 -22.82 23.09 -8.87
CA ASP A 618 -21.47 23.63 -8.75
C ASP A 618 -21.23 24.42 -7.44
N SER A 619 -22.25 24.59 -6.60
CA SER A 619 -22.18 25.27 -5.31
C SER A 619 -22.22 24.32 -4.12
N MET A 620 -22.96 23.21 -4.25
CA MET A 620 -23.09 22.19 -3.21
C MET A 620 -23.52 20.84 -3.78
N GLN A 621 -23.11 19.78 -3.09
CA GLN A 621 -23.49 18.39 -3.35
C GLN A 621 -23.91 17.73 -2.04
N ILE A 622 -25.13 17.18 -1.99
CA ILE A 622 -25.78 16.76 -0.74
C ILE A 622 -26.48 15.43 -0.95
N VAL A 623 -26.16 14.46 -0.08
CA VAL A 623 -26.76 13.13 -0.07
C VAL A 623 -27.24 12.82 1.35
N ARG A 624 -28.42 12.20 1.44
CA ARG A 624 -28.97 11.67 2.69
C ARG A 624 -29.19 10.17 2.57
N HIS A 625 -28.86 9.43 3.63
CA HIS A 625 -29.22 8.04 3.78
C HIS A 625 -30.24 7.89 4.91
N THR A 626 -31.53 7.85 4.55
CA THR A 626 -32.67 7.93 5.48
C THR A 626 -32.65 6.85 6.55
N LYS A 627 -32.33 5.60 6.20
CA LYS A 627 -32.26 4.48 7.15
C LYS A 627 -31.09 4.57 8.15
N LEU A 628 -30.00 5.25 7.78
CA LEU A 628 -28.83 5.39 8.65
C LEU A 628 -28.91 6.68 9.48
N GLY A 629 -29.82 7.61 9.13
CA GLY A 629 -29.85 8.91 9.78
C GLY A 629 -28.65 9.79 9.45
N ILE A 630 -28.04 9.60 8.28
CA ILE A 630 -26.79 10.27 7.92
C ILE A 630 -27.02 11.22 6.76
N TRP A 631 -26.60 12.46 6.95
CA TRP A 631 -26.47 13.48 5.93
C TRP A 631 -24.99 13.70 5.65
N GLN A 632 -24.60 13.69 4.38
CA GLN A 632 -23.26 14.04 3.95
C GLN A 632 -23.36 15.18 2.94
N MET A 633 -22.55 16.22 3.13
CA MET A 633 -22.70 17.50 2.43
C MET A 633 -21.35 18.07 2.06
N VAL A 634 -21.25 18.58 0.84
CA VAL A 634 -20.11 19.35 0.35
C VAL A 634 -20.63 20.73 -0.05
N PHE A 635 -20.04 21.77 0.54
CA PHE A 635 -20.24 23.16 0.14
C PHE A 635 -18.95 23.67 -0.50
N TYR A 636 -19.02 24.10 -1.76
CA TYR A 636 -17.86 24.62 -2.50
C TYR A 636 -17.58 26.10 -2.23
N LYS A 637 -18.51 26.77 -1.54
CA LYS A 637 -18.48 28.16 -1.10
C LYS A 637 -19.50 28.33 0.03
N GLU A 638 -19.56 29.52 0.62
CA GLU A 638 -20.66 29.90 1.50
C GLU A 638 -22.03 29.60 0.87
N GLY A 639 -22.97 29.12 1.67
CA GLY A 639 -24.22 28.62 1.12
C GLY A 639 -25.20 28.17 2.18
N THR A 640 -26.42 27.94 1.75
CA THR A 640 -27.49 27.43 2.62
C THR A 640 -28.28 26.35 1.90
N PHE A 641 -28.39 25.21 2.56
CA PHE A 641 -29.33 24.15 2.21
C PHE A 641 -30.54 24.22 3.14
N ARG A 642 -31.74 23.99 2.59
CA ARG A 642 -33.00 23.92 3.35
C ARG A 642 -33.85 22.78 2.81
N SER A 643 -34.31 21.91 3.70
CA SER A 643 -35.39 20.96 3.50
C SER A 643 -36.37 21.08 4.68
N GLY A 644 -37.46 20.30 4.65
CA GLY A 644 -38.39 20.22 5.79
C GLY A 644 -37.77 19.58 7.04
N GLU A 645 -36.65 18.87 6.89
CA GLU A 645 -36.04 18.04 7.95
C GLU A 645 -34.69 18.58 8.41
N LEU A 646 -34.03 19.40 7.58
CA LEU A 646 -32.71 19.94 7.87
C LEU A 646 -32.51 21.30 7.16
N SER A 647 -32.04 22.30 7.90
CA SER A 647 -31.45 23.51 7.33
C SER A 647 -30.01 23.64 7.80
N VAL A 648 -29.08 23.80 6.86
CA VAL A 648 -27.65 24.02 7.13
C VAL A 648 -27.19 25.25 6.36
N SER A 649 -26.60 26.21 7.05
CA SER A 649 -25.92 27.36 6.46
C SER A 649 -24.46 27.35 6.87
N VAL A 650 -23.57 27.59 5.92
CA VAL A 650 -22.12 27.70 6.15
C VAL A 650 -21.61 29.02 5.59
N ASP A 651 -20.69 29.65 6.30
CA ASP A 651 -20.05 30.90 5.87
C ASP A 651 -18.84 30.67 4.96
N LYS A 652 -18.39 29.42 4.80
CA LYS A 652 -17.23 29.03 3.99
C LYS A 652 -17.41 27.65 3.37
N ALA A 653 -16.58 27.35 2.37
CA ALA A 653 -16.50 26.03 1.77
C ALA A 653 -16.06 24.97 2.80
N CYS A 654 -16.73 23.82 2.83
CA CYS A 654 -16.43 22.73 3.75
C CYS A 654 -17.00 21.39 3.27
N ALA A 655 -16.51 20.30 3.84
CA ALA A 655 -17.18 19.00 3.81
C ALA A 655 -17.71 18.70 5.21
N LEU A 656 -18.97 18.31 5.34
CA LEU A 656 -19.59 17.99 6.62
C LEU A 656 -20.49 16.77 6.54
N MET A 657 -20.66 16.12 7.68
CA MET A 657 -21.54 14.98 7.87
C MET A 657 -22.32 15.18 9.17
N ILE A 658 -23.63 14.98 9.13
CA ILE A 658 -24.50 15.05 10.30
C ILE A 658 -25.08 13.66 10.50
N LYS A 659 -24.90 13.13 11.71
CA LYS A 659 -25.50 11.86 12.12
C LYS A 659 -26.60 12.18 13.13
N ASP A 660 -27.84 11.92 12.76
CA ASP A 660 -28.92 11.90 13.73
C ASP A 660 -28.78 10.61 14.58
N GLY A 661 -28.57 10.77 15.88
CA GLY A 661 -28.67 9.67 16.81
C GLY A 661 -30.14 9.43 17.07
N HIS A 662 -30.60 8.18 16.94
CA HIS A 662 -31.93 7.77 17.41
C HIS A 662 -32.03 7.97 18.94
N SER A 663 -32.31 9.20 19.38
CA SER A 663 -32.52 9.65 20.78
C SER A 663 -32.50 11.19 20.94
N GLY A 664 -32.68 11.98 19.88
CA GLY A 664 -32.68 13.45 19.97
C GLY A 664 -31.29 14.08 20.15
N ASN A 665 -30.21 13.35 19.87
CA ASN A 665 -28.84 13.88 19.85
C ASN A 665 -28.27 13.74 18.44
N ALA A 666 -27.79 14.84 17.86
CA ALA A 666 -27.09 14.81 16.58
C ALA A 666 -25.59 15.08 16.77
N GLU A 667 -24.77 14.55 15.87
CA GLU A 667 -23.33 14.82 15.82
C GLU A 667 -22.97 15.45 14.48
N LEU A 668 -22.27 16.58 14.53
CA LEU A 668 -21.68 17.22 13.36
C LEU A 668 -20.21 16.82 13.25
N HIS A 669 -19.86 16.17 12.15
CA HIS A 669 -18.48 16.00 11.69
C HIS A 669 -18.23 17.03 10.59
N ILE A 670 -17.07 17.68 10.60
CA ILE A 670 -16.72 18.69 9.60
C ILE A 670 -15.21 18.70 9.35
N ALA A 671 -14.82 18.94 8.10
CA ALA A 671 -13.45 19.17 7.68
C ALA A 671 -13.38 20.40 6.78
N ASP A 672 -12.17 20.97 6.65
CA ASP A 672 -11.82 22.02 5.70
C ASP A 672 -10.93 21.43 4.58
N PRO A 673 -11.51 20.98 3.45
CA PRO A 673 -10.75 20.47 2.30
C PRO A 673 -9.82 21.51 1.67
N GLY A 674 -10.07 22.81 1.90
CA GLY A 674 -9.20 23.88 1.43
C GLY A 674 -7.95 24.04 2.30
N GLN A 675 -7.96 23.49 3.52
CA GLN A 675 -6.92 23.68 4.53
C GLN A 675 -6.64 25.18 4.78
N THR A 676 -7.69 26.00 4.78
CA THR A 676 -7.66 27.46 4.84
C THR A 676 -7.19 28.02 6.18
N GLN A 677 -7.05 27.18 7.21
CA GLN A 677 -6.66 27.57 8.58
C GLN A 677 -7.61 28.61 9.19
N SER A 678 -8.91 28.53 8.90
CA SER A 678 -9.88 29.55 9.30
C SER A 678 -11.09 28.94 10.01
N CYS A 679 -11.75 29.72 10.87
CA CYS A 679 -13.01 29.26 11.48
C CYS A 679 -14.09 29.15 10.41
N ILE A 680 -14.92 28.10 10.51
CA ILE A 680 -16.12 27.91 9.69
C ILE A 680 -17.32 27.96 10.62
N LYS A 681 -18.24 28.90 10.39
CA LYS A 681 -19.49 29.01 11.11
C LYS A 681 -20.53 28.15 10.42
N VAL A 682 -21.13 27.23 11.17
CA VAL A 682 -22.21 26.35 10.71
C VAL A 682 -23.47 26.68 11.50
N GLU A 683 -24.52 27.13 10.84
CA GLU A 683 -25.85 27.29 11.43
C GLU A 683 -26.73 26.12 11.01
N LEU A 684 -27.38 25.49 11.98
CA LEU A 684 -28.09 24.22 11.83
C LEU A 684 -29.49 24.36 12.43
N LEU A 685 -30.49 23.82 11.74
CA LEU A 685 -31.83 23.57 12.30
C LEU A 685 -32.25 22.16 11.90
N ILE A 686 -32.57 21.34 12.89
CA ILE A 686 -33.11 19.99 12.71
C ILE A 686 -34.46 19.99 13.43
N PRO A 687 -35.58 20.24 12.72
CA PRO A 687 -36.90 20.45 13.34
C PRO A 687 -37.36 19.30 14.23
N GLU A 688 -37.01 18.06 13.90
CA GLU A 688 -37.32 16.88 14.73
C GLU A 688 -36.61 16.91 16.09
N ILE A 689 -35.55 17.69 16.21
CA ILE A 689 -34.79 17.82 17.44
C ILE A 689 -35.11 19.15 18.15
N SER A 690 -35.03 20.33 17.48
CA SER A 690 -35.39 21.66 18.05
C SER A 690 -36.02 22.59 17.01
N SER A 691 -36.81 23.54 17.51
CA SER A 691 -37.30 24.69 16.75
C SER A 691 -36.28 25.85 16.62
N GLU A 692 -35.19 25.85 17.39
CA GLU A 692 -34.17 26.91 17.38
C GLU A 692 -32.98 26.58 16.47
N ARG A 693 -32.41 27.61 15.84
CA ARG A 693 -31.16 27.49 15.08
C ARG A 693 -29.98 27.39 16.02
N LYS A 694 -29.16 26.36 15.86
CA LYS A 694 -27.88 26.20 16.55
C LYS A 694 -26.74 26.71 15.69
N THR A 695 -25.89 27.55 16.26
CA THR A 695 -24.63 27.95 15.63
C THR A 695 -23.48 27.16 16.23
N VAL A 696 -22.65 26.54 15.38
CA VAL A 696 -21.39 25.90 15.76
C VAL A 696 -20.26 26.66 15.08
N LEU A 697 -19.32 27.16 15.88
CA LEU A 697 -18.08 27.74 15.36
C LEU A 697 -17.00 26.67 15.30
N CYS A 698 -16.70 26.19 14.10
CA CYS A 698 -15.73 25.14 13.87
C CYS A 698 -14.35 25.77 13.66
N ASP A 699 -13.49 25.76 14.67
CA ASP A 699 -12.20 26.44 14.62
C ASP A 699 -11.12 25.58 13.94
N PHE A 700 -10.68 25.92 12.73
CA PHE A 700 -9.54 25.25 12.06
C PHE A 700 -8.23 26.05 12.12
N ARG A 701 -8.19 27.18 12.85
CA ARG A 701 -6.97 27.97 13.03
C ARG A 701 -5.94 27.15 13.80
N ASN A 702 -4.67 27.36 13.50
CA ASN A 702 -3.54 26.73 14.19
C ASN A 702 -3.62 25.18 14.22
N THR A 703 -4.29 24.56 13.24
CA THR A 703 -4.33 23.09 13.13
C THR A 703 -3.01 22.51 12.60
N GLY A 704 -2.16 23.36 12.01
CA GLY A 704 -0.79 23.02 11.65
C GLY A 704 -0.73 21.78 10.76
N ILE A 705 0.00 20.76 11.21
CA ILE A 705 0.17 19.49 10.49
C ILE A 705 -1.15 18.69 10.31
N TYR A 706 -2.18 19.00 11.09
CA TYR A 706 -3.52 18.39 11.05
C TYR A 706 -4.54 19.22 10.25
N ALA A 707 -4.09 20.18 9.45
CA ALA A 707 -4.93 20.91 8.51
C ALA A 707 -5.69 19.93 7.60
N GLY A 708 -7.02 20.05 7.53
CA GLY A 708 -7.88 19.16 6.75
C GLY A 708 -8.37 17.91 7.50
N ALA A 709 -7.87 17.65 8.72
CA ALA A 709 -8.42 16.60 9.57
C ALA A 709 -9.88 16.91 9.97
N SER A 710 -10.67 15.85 10.18
CA SER A 710 -12.06 15.98 10.62
C SER A 710 -12.14 16.42 12.09
N LYS A 711 -13.14 17.24 12.40
CA LYS A 711 -13.53 17.61 13.76
C LYS A 711 -14.97 17.19 14.02
N ALA A 712 -15.25 16.70 15.22
CA ALA A 712 -16.58 16.28 15.65
C ALA A 712 -17.12 17.22 16.74
N TYR A 713 -18.40 17.55 16.65
CA TYR A 713 -19.11 18.42 17.59
C TYR A 713 -20.42 17.76 17.98
N LYS A 714 -20.60 17.52 19.28
CA LYS A 714 -21.88 17.01 19.80
C LYS A 714 -22.91 18.12 19.82
N LEU A 715 -24.02 17.92 19.13
CA LEU A 715 -25.13 18.83 19.16
C LEU A 715 -26.05 18.43 20.33
N LYS A 716 -25.57 18.63 21.58
CA LYS A 716 -26.35 18.38 22.81
C LYS A 716 -27.41 19.46 23.08
N ASN A 717 -28.42 19.11 23.89
CA ASN A 717 -29.48 19.98 24.41
C ASN A 717 -30.22 20.73 23.31
N ILE A 718 -30.84 19.94 22.43
CA ILE A 718 -31.74 20.45 21.41
C ILE A 718 -33.21 20.27 21.91
N LEU A 719 -33.42 19.81 23.15
CA LEU A 719 -34.72 19.80 23.82
C LEU A 719 -35.12 21.19 24.32
#